data_AF-A0A8I3AAS6-F1
#
_entry.id   AF-A0A8I3AAS6-F1
#
_cell.length_a   1.000
_cell.length_b   1.000
_cell.length_c   1.000
_cell.angle_alpha   90.00
_cell.angle_beta   90.00
_cell.angle_gamma   90.00
#
_symmetry.space_group_name_H-M   'P 1'
#
loop_
_entity.id
_entity.type
_entity.pdbx_description
1 polymer ?
#
loop_
_entity_poly.entity_id
_entity_poly.type
_entity_poly.pdbx_seq_one_letter_code
_entity_poly.pdbx_strand_id
1 'polypeptide(L)'
;MNVKAPQGASTFIRFDPRFLHPILMSSSEASVSKPAPSLSSPRLLHSLRDENQSILSLMADDRHIFVGGQCQDISVWDKQSYTLRTSLRGHTGSILALELAEHKQWLFSASGDSTVRIWSTETFDAIHVLHPYLETGAGDLFSLAWNPVLRTVYVGCQNTSIQWFNFSRSPQEQFCSGTSTPTRKVHKFFDSYPQYTHKPADLLANNLSGCYSPPLDKNVIQIPALNVLDSAHFGYIYCMTVMPSRRTGSDDTALQLDTTYHLLTGSGDETVKIWTCTSTGPVLKHTFECNHGAVLSLAVMGDTIFAGCQDGYVQVFDFETRTLVRTIIVQENIDVLSLSMLHSELYTGSANGQIQQWSPTFNCIASWSAHEGSVLSSIVTHSFQANTIVLVSGANDGFVKIWDIDSPSKATSAPLSENRLPEAEDDSHDIMTYALSIFVSIPSVSSDPLHLEDCRQAAIWLKKCLHQLGAGSILLPTSEHGSPLVLATFHGTQGKHPKPRILFYGHYDVISAPRDGWDSDPFTVTGRNGYLYGRGVTDNKGPIMAVACAAAELLRKRALGVDLVFLIEGEEETGSAGFMSAVSAHKSQIGDIDAILLSNSTWITEYPPCITYGLRGVVHATVGISSGVPDQHSGIEGGARAEPMFDMIRLLATLTDSQRKVSIPDFYDRVRPQTEDEKQLYELLSSVTHSPASVLSSRWREPSLTVHNVSVSGPGNPTVIPGMVTTKLSLRIVPDQDLDTISRALVSHLNASFDAFGSPNKLSITIDHTADWWLGDLDDPWFKALESAVREEWSVEPLRIREGGSIPSVPCLEKMFGCRALHLPLGQSSDRAHLPNERISLANLQRGKAVLERFLTKVADGCRPPLSGTSTSHNDDDHVDAGS
;
A
#
# COMPACT_ATOMS: atom_id res chain seq x y z
N MET A 1 -27.06 -21.42 -62.59
CA MET A 1 -26.79 -19.99 -62.34
C MET A 1 -27.01 -19.71 -60.86
N ASN A 2 -25.93 -19.51 -60.12
CA ASN A 2 -25.84 -18.75 -58.86
C ASN A 2 -24.36 -18.78 -58.45
N VAL A 3 -23.69 -17.63 -58.49
CA VAL A 3 -22.26 -17.48 -58.18
C VAL A 3 -22.12 -16.80 -56.81
N LYS A 4 -21.51 -17.52 -55.86
CA LYS A 4 -21.06 -17.04 -54.54
C LYS A 4 -19.67 -16.40 -54.67
N ALA A 5 -19.45 -15.28 -53.97
CA ALA A 5 -18.16 -14.61 -53.81
C ALA A 5 -17.38 -15.19 -52.59
N PRO A 6 -16.03 -15.18 -52.57
CA PRO A 6 -15.22 -15.87 -51.57
C PRO A 6 -14.80 -15.00 -50.38
N GLN A 7 -14.69 -15.63 -49.21
CA GLN A 7 -14.09 -15.13 -47.97
C GLN A 7 -12.55 -15.13 -48.08
N GLY A 8 -11.90 -14.02 -47.70
CA GLY A 8 -10.45 -13.89 -47.59
C GLY A 8 -10.01 -13.75 -46.13
N ALA A 9 -9.06 -14.57 -45.72
CA ALA A 9 -8.56 -14.72 -44.36
C ALA A 9 -7.59 -13.59 -43.95
N SER A 10 -7.79 -13.04 -42.75
CA SER A 10 -6.87 -12.14 -42.04
C SER A 10 -5.75 -12.95 -41.38
N THR A 11 -4.50 -12.51 -41.55
CA THR A 11 -3.32 -13.17 -40.98
C THR A 11 -3.00 -12.50 -39.65
N PHE A 12 -3.29 -13.20 -38.55
CA PHE A 12 -3.05 -12.79 -37.18
C PHE A 12 -1.57 -12.88 -36.79
N ILE A 13 -1.16 -12.04 -35.82
CA ILE A 13 0.00 -12.27 -34.96
C ILE A 13 -0.23 -13.60 -34.24
N ARG A 14 0.44 -14.67 -34.68
CA ARG A 14 0.49 -15.95 -33.97
C ARG A 14 1.72 -15.95 -33.06
N PHE A 15 1.48 -15.92 -31.75
CA PHE A 15 2.44 -16.41 -30.75
C PHE A 15 2.61 -17.94 -30.91
N ASP A 16 3.84 -18.44 -30.74
CA ASP A 16 4.18 -19.87 -30.91
C ASP A 16 3.50 -20.74 -29.82
N PRO A 17 2.64 -21.72 -30.16
CA PRO A 17 1.84 -22.46 -29.19
C PRO A 17 2.56 -23.71 -28.64
N ARG A 18 3.88 -23.67 -28.48
CA ARG A 18 4.68 -24.87 -28.15
C ARG A 18 5.40 -24.78 -26.81
N PHE A 19 4.66 -24.66 -25.71
CA PHE A 19 5.04 -25.18 -24.38
C PHE A 19 3.77 -25.38 -23.53
N LEU A 20 3.00 -26.43 -23.84
CA LEU A 20 1.90 -26.91 -22.98
C LEU A 20 2.38 -28.17 -22.26
N HIS A 21 2.84 -28.02 -21.02
CA HIS A 21 2.86 -29.10 -20.03
C HIS A 21 2.05 -28.65 -18.81
N PRO A 22 1.02 -29.40 -18.40
CA PRO A 22 0.25 -29.05 -17.21
C PRO A 22 1.05 -29.47 -15.96
N ILE A 23 1.58 -28.50 -15.23
CA ILE A 23 1.96 -28.69 -13.83
C ILE A 23 0.79 -28.18 -13.00
N LEU A 24 0.05 -29.12 -12.43
CA LEU A 24 -0.91 -28.87 -11.35
C LEU A 24 -0.12 -28.34 -10.14
N MET A 25 -0.25 -27.05 -9.84
CA MET A 25 0.07 -26.48 -8.53
C MET A 25 -1.09 -25.64 -8.01
N SER A 26 -1.21 -25.67 -6.69
CA SER A 26 -2.34 -25.35 -5.83
C SER A 26 -2.89 -23.94 -5.99
N SER A 27 -4.22 -23.86 -5.96
CA SER A 27 -5.03 -22.65 -5.82
C SER A 27 -4.59 -21.80 -4.63
N SER A 28 -3.88 -20.71 -4.89
CA SER A 28 -3.83 -19.55 -4.00
C SER A 28 -5.09 -18.71 -4.22
N GLU A 29 -5.75 -18.32 -3.14
CA GLU A 29 -7.05 -17.63 -3.15
C GLU A 29 -6.98 -16.27 -3.86
N ALA A 30 -7.34 -16.24 -5.14
CA ALA A 30 -7.57 -15.03 -5.91
C ALA A 30 -8.97 -14.48 -5.62
N SER A 31 -9.06 -13.22 -5.20
CA SER A 31 -10.34 -12.53 -4.97
C SER A 31 -11.05 -12.27 -6.30
N VAL A 32 -12.25 -12.83 -6.44
CA VAL A 32 -13.09 -12.74 -7.65
C VAL A 32 -13.60 -11.30 -7.81
N SER A 33 -13.18 -10.62 -8.87
CA SER A 33 -13.75 -9.32 -9.25
C SER A 33 -15.26 -9.45 -9.50
N LYS A 34 -16.07 -8.63 -8.81
CA LYS A 34 -17.53 -8.60 -9.02
C LYS A 34 -17.84 -8.27 -10.50
N PRO A 35 -18.82 -8.94 -11.13
CA PRO A 35 -19.20 -8.64 -12.51
C PRO A 35 -19.69 -7.20 -12.65
N ALA A 36 -19.30 -6.55 -13.74
CA ALA A 36 -19.60 -5.15 -14.04
C ALA A 36 -21.13 -4.86 -14.01
N PRO A 37 -21.58 -3.86 -13.24
CA PRO A 37 -22.91 -3.29 -13.40
C PRO A 37 -23.07 -2.70 -14.82
N SER A 38 -24.30 -2.57 -15.31
CA SER A 38 -24.59 -1.88 -16.58
C SER A 38 -24.33 -0.38 -16.44
N LEU A 39 -23.07 0.03 -16.65
CA LEU A 39 -22.59 1.40 -16.44
C LEU A 39 -22.58 2.21 -17.74
N SER A 40 -22.84 3.51 -17.63
CA SER A 40 -22.93 4.45 -18.75
C SER A 40 -21.60 4.55 -19.50
N SER A 41 -21.60 4.26 -20.80
CA SER A 41 -20.40 4.40 -21.62
C SER A 41 -20.05 5.88 -21.86
N PRO A 42 -18.76 6.26 -21.82
CA PRO A 42 -18.33 7.62 -22.14
C PRO A 42 -18.75 8.00 -23.57
N ARG A 43 -18.99 9.30 -23.78
CA ARG A 43 -19.46 9.80 -25.08
C ARG A 43 -18.29 9.84 -26.06
N LEU A 44 -18.43 9.17 -27.20
CA LEU A 44 -17.52 9.35 -28.34
C LEU A 44 -17.69 10.77 -28.91
N LEU A 45 -16.64 11.58 -28.83
CA LEU A 45 -16.61 12.95 -29.37
C LEU A 45 -16.25 12.96 -30.85
N HIS A 46 -15.24 12.18 -31.23
CA HIS A 46 -14.73 12.17 -32.59
C HIS A 46 -13.99 10.88 -32.94
N SER A 47 -13.94 10.56 -34.25
CA SER A 47 -13.18 9.44 -34.80
C SER A 47 -12.34 9.93 -35.97
N LEU A 48 -11.02 9.82 -35.83
CA LEU A 48 -10.06 10.09 -36.89
C LEU A 48 -9.75 8.77 -37.58
N ARG A 49 -9.83 8.76 -38.92
CA ARG A 49 -9.37 7.63 -39.71
C ARG A 49 -8.01 7.98 -40.28
N ASP A 50 -7.00 7.22 -39.89
CA ASP A 50 -5.70 7.31 -40.51
C ASP A 50 -5.67 6.38 -41.74
N GLU A 51 -4.93 6.73 -42.78
CA GLU A 51 -4.72 5.80 -43.91
C GLU A 51 -3.86 4.59 -43.50
N ASN A 52 -3.23 4.69 -42.33
CA ASN A 52 -2.47 3.66 -41.66
C ASN A 52 -3.42 2.58 -41.10
N GLN A 53 -3.22 1.32 -41.50
CA GLN A 53 -4.12 0.21 -41.12
C GLN A 53 -4.12 -0.08 -39.61
N SER A 54 -3.04 0.24 -38.89
CA SER A 54 -2.93 0.00 -37.45
C SER A 54 -2.24 1.16 -36.74
N ILE A 55 -2.86 1.65 -35.66
CA ILE A 55 -2.34 2.72 -34.82
C ILE A 55 -1.55 2.11 -33.67
N LEU A 56 -0.22 2.20 -33.73
CA LEU A 56 0.70 1.54 -32.80
C LEU A 56 1.08 2.45 -31.63
N SER A 57 1.15 3.76 -31.85
CA SER A 57 1.55 4.73 -30.85
C SER A 57 0.81 6.06 -30.99
N LEU A 58 0.53 6.69 -29.86
CA LEU A 58 -0.17 7.97 -29.77
C LEU A 58 0.58 8.90 -28.82
N MET A 59 0.62 10.18 -29.18
CA MET A 59 1.09 11.23 -28.29
C MET A 59 0.32 12.53 -28.60
N ALA A 60 0.13 13.39 -27.61
CA ALA A 60 -0.52 14.68 -27.83
C ALA A 60 0.25 15.80 -27.14
N ASP A 61 0.37 16.94 -27.81
CA ASP A 61 0.78 18.20 -27.19
C ASP A 61 -0.45 19.10 -26.96
N ASP A 62 -0.25 20.37 -26.63
CA ASP A 62 -1.34 21.32 -26.40
C ASP A 62 -2.25 21.52 -27.63
N ARG A 63 -1.71 21.37 -28.85
CA ARG A 63 -2.36 21.73 -30.12
C ARG A 63 -2.59 20.56 -31.07
N HIS A 64 -1.88 19.46 -30.93
CA HIS A 64 -1.83 18.37 -31.91
C HIS A 64 -1.92 16.99 -31.27
N ILE A 65 -2.48 16.05 -32.05
CA ILE A 65 -2.39 14.60 -31.80
C ILE A 65 -1.46 14.01 -32.86
N PHE A 66 -0.39 13.38 -32.40
CA PHE A 66 0.58 12.66 -33.21
C PHE A 66 0.23 11.18 -33.22
N VAL A 67 0.13 10.61 -34.42
CA VAL A 67 -0.31 9.24 -34.64
C VAL A 67 0.77 8.47 -35.38
N GLY A 68 1.35 7.48 -34.70
CA GLY A 68 2.31 6.55 -35.26
C GLY A 68 1.63 5.23 -35.59
N GLY A 69 1.78 4.77 -36.82
CA GLY A 69 1.15 3.53 -37.29
C GLY A 69 2.12 2.55 -37.93
N GLN A 70 1.58 1.52 -38.57
CA GLN A 70 2.36 0.54 -39.32
C GLN A 70 3.04 1.13 -40.58
N CYS A 71 2.61 2.31 -41.02
CA CYS A 71 3.27 3.02 -42.11
C CYS A 71 4.50 3.79 -41.62
N GLN A 72 5.27 4.28 -42.59
CA GLN A 72 6.50 5.03 -42.37
C GLN A 72 6.31 6.52 -42.02
N ASP A 73 5.06 7.00 -42.07
CA ASP A 73 4.70 8.41 -41.89
C ASP A 73 3.99 8.61 -40.54
N ILE A 74 4.23 9.74 -39.87
CA ILE A 74 3.52 10.13 -38.64
C ILE A 74 2.43 11.15 -39.00
N SER A 75 1.17 10.83 -38.73
CA SER A 75 0.04 11.72 -39.02
C SER A 75 -0.12 12.73 -37.89
N VAL A 76 -0.19 14.03 -38.22
CA VAL A 76 -0.35 15.13 -37.26
C VAL A 76 -1.74 15.74 -37.41
N TRP A 77 -2.58 15.56 -36.40
CA TRP A 77 -3.95 16.05 -36.38
C TRP A 77 -4.07 17.27 -35.47
N ASP A 78 -4.83 18.26 -35.92
CA ASP A 78 -5.13 19.44 -35.10
C ASP A 78 -6.17 19.10 -34.02
N LYS A 79 -5.92 19.46 -32.74
CA LYS A 79 -6.82 19.19 -31.61
C LYS A 79 -8.08 20.05 -31.60
N GLN A 80 -8.07 21.20 -32.29
CA GLN A 80 -9.20 22.12 -32.33
C GLN A 80 -10.19 21.75 -33.44
N SER A 81 -9.71 21.45 -34.65
CA SER A 81 -10.55 21.12 -35.80
C SER A 81 -10.65 19.62 -36.09
N TYR A 82 -9.80 18.79 -35.47
CA TYR A 82 -9.69 17.36 -35.76
C TYR A 82 -9.39 17.05 -37.24
N THR A 83 -8.72 17.99 -37.92
CA THR A 83 -8.30 17.82 -39.32
C THR A 83 -6.83 17.45 -39.38
N LEU A 84 -6.46 16.60 -40.34
CA LEU A 84 -5.07 16.27 -40.64
C LEU A 84 -4.33 17.55 -41.08
N ARG A 85 -3.36 17.99 -40.27
CA ARG A 85 -2.57 19.21 -40.50
C ARG A 85 -1.40 18.92 -41.43
N THR A 86 -0.67 17.86 -41.16
CA THR A 86 0.49 17.44 -41.95
C THR A 86 0.82 15.97 -41.68
N SER A 87 1.80 15.45 -42.42
CA SER A 87 2.36 14.13 -42.24
C SER A 87 3.89 14.25 -42.18
N LEU A 88 4.50 13.75 -41.09
CA LEU A 88 5.95 13.77 -40.91
C LEU A 88 6.54 12.58 -41.66
N ARG A 89 7.35 12.88 -42.68
CA ARG A 89 7.97 11.87 -43.55
C ARG A 89 9.46 11.77 -43.28
N GLY A 90 9.97 10.56 -43.07
CA GLY A 90 11.40 10.33 -42.92
C GLY A 90 11.79 8.93 -42.46
N HIS A 91 10.92 8.26 -41.71
CA HIS A 91 11.13 6.85 -41.40
C HIS A 91 10.95 5.97 -42.63
N THR A 92 11.47 4.75 -42.57
CA THR A 92 11.31 3.72 -43.62
C THR A 92 10.63 2.45 -43.10
N GLY A 93 10.09 2.47 -41.89
CA GLY A 93 9.38 1.36 -41.25
C GLY A 93 8.31 1.85 -40.27
N SER A 94 7.58 0.92 -39.67
CA SER A 94 6.50 1.20 -38.72
C SER A 94 6.94 2.12 -37.58
N ILE A 95 6.07 3.02 -37.13
CA ILE A 95 6.30 3.89 -35.98
C ILE A 95 5.79 3.20 -34.71
N LEU A 96 6.72 2.64 -33.93
CA LEU A 96 6.40 1.75 -32.81
C LEU A 96 6.18 2.50 -31.50
N ALA A 97 6.89 3.61 -31.29
CA ALA A 97 6.71 4.45 -30.11
C ALA A 97 6.88 5.93 -30.44
N LEU A 98 6.11 6.76 -29.73
CA LEU A 98 6.20 8.21 -29.74
C LEU A 98 6.44 8.70 -28.32
N GLU A 99 7.27 9.73 -28.16
CA GLU A 99 7.53 10.34 -26.85
C GLU A 99 7.71 11.86 -26.99
N LEU A 100 7.12 12.63 -26.08
CA LEU A 100 7.12 14.09 -26.13
C LEU A 100 8.10 14.71 -25.13
N ALA A 101 8.87 15.70 -25.59
CA ALA A 101 9.62 16.61 -24.74
C ALA A 101 9.05 18.02 -24.85
N GLU A 102 7.96 18.28 -24.13
CA GLU A 102 7.19 19.54 -24.17
C GLU A 102 8.06 20.79 -23.95
N HIS A 103 8.90 20.79 -22.92
CA HIS A 103 9.82 21.90 -22.62
C HIS A 103 10.79 22.27 -23.76
N LYS A 104 11.03 21.36 -24.71
CA LYS A 104 11.85 21.58 -25.91
C LYS A 104 11.05 21.67 -27.19
N GLN A 105 9.74 21.42 -27.14
CA GLN A 105 8.89 21.31 -28.33
C GLN A 105 9.42 20.26 -29.31
N TRP A 106 9.83 19.10 -28.77
CA TRP A 106 10.38 17.98 -29.53
C TRP A 106 9.47 16.76 -29.44
N LEU A 107 9.26 16.08 -30.56
CA LEU A 107 8.66 14.76 -30.64
C LEU A 107 9.76 13.74 -31.00
N PHE A 108 9.93 12.71 -30.19
CA PHE A 108 10.74 11.55 -30.52
C PHE A 108 9.86 10.48 -31.15
N SER A 109 10.33 9.86 -32.23
CA SER A 109 9.69 8.70 -32.85
C SER A 109 10.68 7.56 -33.03
N ALA A 110 10.33 6.39 -32.51
CA ALA A 110 11.07 5.15 -32.67
C ALA A 110 10.40 4.28 -33.74
N SER A 111 11.23 3.69 -34.60
CA SER A 111 10.73 2.94 -35.76
C SER A 111 11.38 1.57 -35.92
N GLY A 112 10.69 0.68 -36.63
CA GLY A 112 11.22 -0.59 -37.13
C GLY A 112 12.33 -0.43 -38.18
N ASP A 113 12.66 0.79 -38.60
CA ASP A 113 13.86 1.07 -39.39
C ASP A 113 15.15 1.18 -38.54
N SER A 114 15.07 0.86 -37.25
CA SER A 114 16.16 0.94 -36.27
C SER A 114 16.69 2.36 -36.06
N THR A 115 15.88 3.41 -36.25
CA THR A 115 16.25 4.79 -35.96
C THR A 115 15.27 5.48 -35.02
N VAL A 116 15.77 6.46 -34.26
CA VAL A 116 14.92 7.41 -33.53
C VAL A 116 15.03 8.78 -34.21
N ARG A 117 13.93 9.35 -34.67
CA ARG A 117 13.90 10.70 -35.25
C ARG A 117 13.36 11.70 -34.23
N ILE A 118 13.89 12.91 -34.28
CA ILE A 118 13.50 14.03 -33.43
C ILE A 118 12.89 15.11 -34.32
N TRP A 119 11.64 15.48 -34.06
CA TRP A 119 10.87 16.44 -34.85
C TRP A 119 10.57 17.68 -34.03
N SER A 120 10.51 18.85 -34.67
CA SER A 120 9.95 20.05 -34.04
C SER A 120 8.43 19.94 -34.01
N THR A 121 7.80 20.14 -32.85
CA THR A 121 6.33 20.21 -32.75
C THR A 121 5.77 21.55 -33.22
N GLU A 122 6.63 22.55 -33.47
CA GLU A 122 6.24 23.87 -33.99
C GLU A 122 6.31 23.93 -35.50
N THR A 123 7.44 23.53 -36.10
CA THR A 123 7.67 23.61 -37.56
C THR A 123 7.42 22.30 -38.29
N PHE A 124 7.36 21.17 -37.58
CA PHE A 124 7.26 19.81 -38.13
C PHE A 124 8.47 19.35 -38.95
N ASP A 125 9.60 20.06 -38.84
CA ASP A 125 10.84 19.65 -39.48
C ASP A 125 11.57 18.60 -38.64
N ALA A 126 12.24 17.67 -39.32
CA ALA A 126 13.20 16.76 -38.70
C ALA A 126 14.42 17.55 -38.21
N ILE A 127 14.72 17.45 -36.91
CA ILE A 127 15.83 18.15 -36.25
C ILE A 127 17.09 17.27 -36.25
N HIS A 128 16.93 16.01 -35.85
CA HIS A 128 18.01 15.05 -35.65
C HIS A 128 17.55 13.63 -35.97
N VAL A 129 18.49 12.79 -36.40
CA VAL A 129 18.31 11.34 -36.51
C VAL A 129 19.31 10.66 -35.59
N LEU A 130 18.82 9.91 -34.61
CA LEU A 130 19.60 9.17 -33.65
C LEU A 130 19.68 7.70 -34.09
N HIS A 131 20.91 7.23 -34.33
CA HIS A 131 21.19 5.82 -34.62
C HIS A 131 21.64 5.10 -33.35
N PRO A 132 20.92 4.05 -32.93
CA PRO A 132 21.41 3.08 -31.95
C PRO A 132 22.81 2.55 -32.32
N TYR A 133 23.56 2.10 -31.32
CA TYR A 133 24.91 1.60 -31.53
C TYR A 133 24.93 0.32 -32.39
N LEU A 134 25.92 0.22 -33.29
CA LEU A 134 25.88 -0.62 -34.50
C LEU A 134 26.60 -1.97 -34.42
N GLU A 135 27.15 -2.38 -33.27
CA GLU A 135 27.79 -3.72 -33.17
C GLU A 135 26.78 -4.87 -32.97
N THR A 136 25.63 -4.61 -32.35
CA THR A 136 24.65 -5.65 -31.97
C THR A 136 23.35 -5.65 -32.78
N GLY A 137 23.14 -4.66 -33.66
CA GLY A 137 21.90 -4.50 -34.42
C GLY A 137 20.68 -4.33 -33.51
N ALA A 138 20.28 -3.08 -33.23
CA ALA A 138 19.19 -2.80 -32.28
C ALA A 138 17.84 -3.42 -32.66
N GLY A 139 17.63 -3.72 -33.96
CA GLY A 139 16.37 -4.25 -34.48
C GLY A 139 15.24 -3.23 -34.39
N ASP A 140 14.03 -3.71 -34.15
CA ASP A 140 12.87 -2.86 -33.91
C ASP A 140 13.02 -2.11 -32.57
N LEU A 141 12.66 -0.83 -32.56
CA LEU A 141 12.72 0.03 -31.37
C LEU A 141 11.32 0.15 -30.77
N PHE A 142 11.02 -0.65 -29.76
CA PHE A 142 9.65 -0.82 -29.26
C PHE A 142 9.18 0.27 -28.32
N SER A 143 10.08 0.91 -27.57
CA SER A 143 9.67 1.82 -26.50
C SER A 143 10.65 2.96 -26.25
N LEU A 144 10.13 4.11 -25.78
CA LEU A 144 10.87 5.34 -25.55
C LEU A 144 10.52 5.97 -24.20
N ALA A 145 11.54 6.57 -23.57
CA ALA A 145 11.36 7.33 -22.34
C ALA A 145 12.24 8.58 -22.31
N TRP A 146 11.64 9.74 -22.07
CA TRP A 146 12.35 11.02 -21.95
C TRP A 146 12.48 11.46 -20.49
N ASN A 147 13.72 11.71 -20.06
CA ASN A 147 14.01 12.34 -18.77
C ASN A 147 14.33 13.84 -18.98
N PRO A 148 13.44 14.77 -18.57
CA PRO A 148 13.62 16.21 -18.80
C PRO A 148 14.76 16.84 -17.99
N VAL A 149 15.10 16.30 -16.82
CA VAL A 149 16.14 16.86 -15.95
C VAL A 149 17.53 16.44 -16.41
N LEU A 150 17.74 15.15 -16.66
CA LEU A 150 19.01 14.66 -17.20
C LEU A 150 19.18 15.01 -18.68
N ARG A 151 18.07 15.40 -19.36
CA ARG A 151 17.97 15.59 -20.80
C ARG A 151 18.45 14.36 -21.56
N THR A 152 17.98 13.20 -21.11
CA THR A 152 18.36 11.89 -21.65
C THR A 152 17.14 11.22 -22.25
N VAL A 153 17.27 10.69 -23.47
CA VAL A 153 16.30 9.75 -24.05
C VAL A 153 16.80 8.33 -23.85
N TYR A 154 15.92 7.44 -23.42
CA TYR A 154 16.14 6.01 -23.31
C TYR A 154 15.33 5.29 -24.40
N VAL A 155 15.93 4.23 -24.95
CA VAL A 155 15.41 3.46 -26.08
C VAL A 155 15.43 1.98 -25.72
N GLY A 156 14.28 1.32 -25.88
CA GLY A 156 14.12 -0.11 -25.64
C GLY A 156 14.17 -0.86 -26.96
N CYS A 157 15.18 -1.72 -27.10
CA CYS A 157 15.51 -2.36 -28.36
C CYS A 157 15.03 -3.82 -28.42
N GLN A 158 14.74 -4.33 -29.62
CA GLN A 158 14.42 -5.73 -29.86
C GLN A 158 15.55 -6.68 -29.45
N ASN A 159 16.80 -6.24 -29.53
CA ASN A 159 17.93 -7.05 -29.07
C ASN A 159 18.10 -7.09 -27.54
N THR A 160 17.05 -6.75 -26.77
CA THR A 160 17.01 -6.77 -25.29
C THR A 160 17.88 -5.72 -24.58
N SER A 161 18.49 -4.80 -25.34
CA SER A 161 19.31 -3.71 -24.79
C SER A 161 18.49 -2.47 -24.43
N ILE A 162 18.94 -1.76 -23.40
CA ILE A 162 18.55 -0.36 -23.15
C ILE A 162 19.68 0.52 -23.68
N GLN A 163 19.36 1.45 -24.57
CA GLN A 163 20.31 2.42 -25.09
C GLN A 163 19.89 3.84 -24.73
N TRP A 164 20.84 4.76 -24.52
CA TRP A 164 20.49 6.13 -24.16
C TRP A 164 21.38 7.20 -24.77
N PHE A 165 20.82 8.40 -24.94
CA PHE A 165 21.58 9.56 -25.40
C PHE A 165 21.27 10.79 -24.55
N ASN A 166 22.33 11.46 -24.08
CA ASN A 166 22.23 12.64 -23.22
C ASN A 166 22.53 13.92 -24.02
N PHE A 167 21.57 14.83 -24.09
CA PHE A 167 21.65 16.09 -24.85
C PHE A 167 22.32 17.25 -24.10
N SER A 168 22.85 17.01 -22.90
CA SER A 168 23.56 18.03 -22.10
C SER A 168 25.07 18.09 -22.39
N ARG A 169 25.66 17.04 -22.97
CA ARG A 169 27.09 16.97 -23.29
C ARG A 169 27.34 17.39 -24.74
N SER A 170 28.39 18.18 -24.99
CA SER A 170 28.74 18.62 -26.34
C SER A 170 29.16 17.42 -27.22
N PRO A 171 28.76 17.35 -28.50
CA PRO A 171 29.04 16.21 -29.38
C PRO A 171 30.54 15.89 -29.59
N GLN A 172 31.45 16.80 -29.22
CA GLN A 172 32.89 16.64 -29.42
C GLN A 172 33.60 15.72 -28.42
N GLU A 173 32.98 15.38 -27.27
CA GLU A 173 33.65 14.58 -26.23
C GLU A 173 33.44 13.05 -26.32
N GLN A 174 32.74 12.53 -27.33
CA GLN A 174 32.35 11.10 -27.39
C GLN A 174 32.84 10.30 -28.62
N PHE A 175 33.74 10.85 -29.45
CA PHE A 175 34.30 10.11 -30.59
C PHE A 175 35.53 9.26 -30.21
N CYS A 176 35.36 7.94 -30.14
CA CYS A 176 36.46 6.99 -30.31
C CYS A 176 36.10 5.96 -31.41
N SER A 177 36.78 6.13 -32.55
CA SER A 177 37.09 5.20 -33.66
C SER A 177 36.10 4.12 -34.12
N GLY A 178 35.78 4.13 -35.42
CA GLY A 178 35.42 2.92 -36.17
C GLY A 178 34.40 3.18 -37.28
N THR A 179 34.88 3.32 -38.51
CA THR A 179 34.08 3.45 -39.74
C THR A 179 33.04 2.35 -39.92
N SER A 180 31.77 2.70 -40.17
CA SER A 180 30.85 1.83 -40.91
C SER A 180 29.93 2.65 -41.83
N THR A 181 30.07 2.39 -43.13
CA THR A 181 29.20 2.87 -44.20
C THR A 181 27.76 2.38 -44.01
N PRO A 182 26.73 3.20 -44.30
CA PRO A 182 25.34 2.79 -44.18
C PRO A 182 25.00 1.82 -45.32
N THR A 183 24.89 0.52 -45.01
CA THR A 183 24.35 -0.45 -45.96
C THR A 183 22.84 -0.50 -45.84
N ARG A 184 22.14 -0.03 -46.88
CA ARG A 184 20.71 -0.26 -47.09
C ARG A 184 20.46 -1.77 -47.17
N LYS A 185 19.79 -2.35 -46.19
CA LYS A 185 19.33 -3.75 -46.22
C LYS A 185 17.81 -3.80 -46.14
N VAL A 186 17.20 -4.44 -47.13
CA VAL A 186 15.77 -4.79 -47.17
C VAL A 186 15.59 -6.07 -46.34
N HIS A 187 14.69 -6.07 -45.36
CA HIS A 187 14.51 -7.20 -44.43
C HIS A 187 13.35 -8.13 -44.83
N LYS A 188 13.60 -9.44 -44.75
CA LYS A 188 12.84 -10.55 -45.37
C LYS A 188 11.62 -11.08 -44.60
N PHE A 189 11.09 -10.36 -43.61
CA PHE A 189 10.02 -10.91 -42.78
C PHE A 189 8.67 -10.17 -42.88
N PHE A 190 8.66 -8.88 -43.20
CA PHE A 190 7.42 -8.10 -43.32
C PHE A 190 7.10 -7.57 -44.74
N ASP A 191 8.01 -7.70 -45.72
CA ASP A 191 7.81 -7.22 -47.12
C ASP A 191 7.57 -8.34 -48.16
N SER A 192 7.08 -9.52 -47.75
CA SER A 192 6.81 -10.62 -48.70
C SER A 192 5.41 -10.54 -49.28
N TYR A 193 5.25 -10.15 -50.56
CA TYR A 193 4.01 -10.43 -51.29
C TYR A 193 3.72 -11.95 -51.30
N PRO A 194 2.46 -12.37 -51.17
CA PRO A 194 2.10 -13.79 -51.12
C PRO A 194 2.29 -14.44 -52.49
N GLN A 195 3.38 -15.18 -52.67
CA GLN A 195 3.59 -16.00 -53.86
C GLN A 195 3.00 -17.40 -53.66
N TYR A 196 1.76 -17.60 -54.11
CA TYR A 196 1.30 -18.93 -54.50
C TYR A 196 1.71 -19.18 -55.95
N THR A 197 2.33 -20.34 -56.17
CA THR A 197 2.83 -20.95 -57.43
C THR A 197 4.31 -20.73 -57.76
N HIS A 198 5.06 -21.84 -57.71
CA HIS A 198 6.42 -21.96 -58.22
C HIS A 198 6.46 -21.63 -59.73
N LYS A 199 7.18 -20.58 -60.10
CA LYS A 199 7.83 -20.45 -61.42
C LYS A 199 9.31 -20.13 -61.22
N PRO A 200 10.21 -20.69 -62.05
CA PRO A 200 11.63 -20.41 -61.95
C PRO A 200 11.92 -18.94 -62.29
N ALA A 201 12.96 -18.39 -61.67
CA ALA A 201 13.33 -16.99 -61.73
C ALA A 201 13.47 -16.47 -63.17
N ASP A 202 12.71 -15.42 -63.50
CA ASP A 202 12.86 -14.68 -64.75
C ASP A 202 14.15 -13.83 -64.68
N LEU A 203 15.13 -14.21 -65.49
CA LEU A 203 16.47 -13.60 -65.57
C LEU A 203 16.50 -12.23 -66.29
N LEU A 204 15.35 -11.57 -66.50
CA LEU A 204 15.26 -10.37 -67.36
C LEU A 204 14.27 -9.29 -66.87
N ALA A 205 14.07 -9.13 -65.56
CA ALA A 205 13.30 -7.98 -65.04
C ALA A 205 14.17 -6.70 -65.06
N ASN A 206 14.01 -5.91 -66.12
CA ASN A 206 14.64 -4.60 -66.34
C ASN A 206 14.38 -3.61 -65.19
N ASN A 207 15.46 -3.06 -64.64
CA ASN A 207 15.45 -1.90 -63.75
C ASN A 207 14.95 -0.66 -64.50
N LEU A 208 13.77 -0.15 -64.14
CA LEU A 208 13.36 1.21 -64.48
C LEU A 208 13.81 2.15 -63.36
N SER A 209 14.87 2.89 -63.66
CA SER A 209 15.44 3.99 -62.90
C SER A 209 14.46 5.17 -62.79
N GLY A 210 13.93 5.40 -61.59
CA GLY A 210 13.36 6.67 -61.16
C GLY A 210 14.08 7.14 -59.90
N CYS A 211 15.09 8.00 -60.05
CA CYS A 211 15.81 8.60 -58.94
C CYS A 211 14.92 9.62 -58.19
N TYR A 212 14.48 9.27 -56.99
CA TYR A 212 14.23 10.24 -55.93
C TYR A 212 15.19 9.92 -54.78
N SER A 213 16.28 10.68 -54.72
CA SER A 213 17.16 10.71 -53.55
C SER A 213 16.43 11.45 -52.42
N PRO A 214 16.27 10.86 -51.22
CA PRO A 214 15.73 11.56 -50.07
C PRO A 214 16.63 12.75 -49.71
N PRO A 215 16.09 13.83 -49.10
CA PRO A 215 16.91 14.95 -48.66
C PRO A 215 17.99 14.45 -47.70
N LEU A 216 19.22 14.96 -47.83
CA LEU A 216 20.31 14.69 -46.90
C LEU A 216 19.85 15.04 -45.47
N ASP A 217 19.71 14.02 -44.62
CA ASP A 217 19.33 14.19 -43.21
C ASP A 217 20.35 15.14 -42.54
N LYS A 218 19.88 16.32 -42.12
CA LYS A 218 20.69 17.28 -41.37
C LYS A 218 20.83 16.73 -39.94
N ASN A 219 22.07 16.61 -39.46
CA ASN A 219 22.46 16.23 -38.08
C ASN A 219 22.11 14.79 -37.64
N VAL A 220 22.83 13.82 -38.20
CA VAL A 220 22.86 12.43 -37.75
C VAL A 220 23.71 12.30 -36.46
N ILE A 221 23.16 11.68 -35.42
CA ILE A 221 23.78 11.42 -34.12
C ILE A 221 23.86 9.90 -33.93
N GLN A 222 25.00 9.39 -33.46
CA GLN A 222 25.15 7.97 -33.12
C GLN A 222 25.20 7.81 -31.59
N ILE A 223 24.46 6.84 -31.05
CA ILE A 223 24.57 6.45 -29.65
C ILE A 223 25.97 5.84 -29.42
N PRO A 224 26.76 6.37 -28.47
CA PRO A 224 28.07 5.80 -28.16
C PRO A 224 27.96 4.37 -27.60
N ALA A 225 28.96 3.54 -27.85
CA ALA A 225 29.04 2.17 -27.31
C ALA A 225 28.89 2.10 -25.78
N LEU A 226 29.43 3.10 -25.07
CA LEU A 226 29.36 3.20 -23.61
C LEU A 226 27.93 3.47 -23.08
N ASN A 227 27.01 3.86 -23.96
CA ASN A 227 25.61 4.14 -23.64
C ASN A 227 24.69 2.98 -24.05
N VAL A 228 25.21 1.75 -24.02
CA VAL A 228 24.48 0.53 -24.30
C VAL A 228 24.53 -0.34 -23.06
N LEU A 229 23.37 -0.74 -22.57
CA LEU A 229 23.22 -1.77 -21.58
C LEU A 229 22.68 -3.01 -22.28
N ASP A 230 23.59 -3.90 -22.66
CA ASP A 230 23.23 -5.19 -23.26
C ASP A 230 22.52 -6.09 -22.24
N SER A 231 21.60 -6.91 -22.73
CA SER A 231 20.84 -7.87 -21.91
C SER A 231 20.20 -7.22 -20.66
N ALA A 232 19.68 -6.00 -20.82
CA ALA A 232 18.93 -5.33 -19.76
C ALA A 232 17.69 -6.17 -19.35
N HIS A 233 17.13 -6.90 -20.32
CA HIS A 233 16.11 -7.93 -20.15
C HIS A 233 16.49 -9.22 -20.89
N PHE A 234 15.77 -10.31 -20.64
CA PHE A 234 15.86 -11.56 -21.40
C PHE A 234 14.78 -11.68 -22.49
N GLY A 235 13.93 -10.66 -22.63
CA GLY A 235 12.90 -10.52 -23.65
C GLY A 235 12.90 -9.12 -24.26
N TYR A 236 12.04 -8.90 -25.26
CA TYR A 236 11.88 -7.59 -25.89
C TYR A 236 11.34 -6.57 -24.89
N ILE A 237 11.84 -5.34 -24.94
CA ILE A 237 11.43 -4.26 -24.03
C ILE A 237 10.23 -3.53 -24.64
N TYR A 238 9.02 -4.04 -24.38
CA TYR A 238 7.79 -3.56 -24.99
C TYR A 238 7.35 -2.19 -24.49
N CYS A 239 7.62 -1.86 -23.22
CA CYS A 239 7.16 -0.60 -22.63
C CYS A 239 8.18 -0.02 -21.66
N MET A 240 8.20 1.33 -21.58
CA MET A 240 9.01 2.04 -20.59
C MET A 240 8.43 3.39 -20.21
N THR A 241 8.74 3.84 -19.00
CA THR A 241 8.29 5.14 -18.48
C THR A 241 9.27 5.66 -17.42
N VAL A 242 9.29 6.98 -17.21
CA VAL A 242 10.11 7.63 -16.17
C VAL A 242 9.23 8.03 -14.99
N MET A 243 9.73 7.84 -13.78
CA MET A 243 9.12 8.26 -12.52
C MET A 243 9.90 9.41 -11.88
N PRO A 244 9.22 10.47 -11.38
CA PRO A 244 7.78 10.71 -11.48
C PRO A 244 7.34 10.95 -12.94
N SER A 245 6.23 10.32 -13.34
CA SER A 245 5.67 10.45 -14.69
C SER A 245 4.83 11.71 -14.78
N ARG A 246 5.05 12.52 -15.83
CA ARG A 246 4.16 13.64 -16.19
C ARG A 246 3.09 13.24 -17.23
N ARG A 247 3.10 11.99 -17.69
CA ARG A 247 2.32 11.51 -18.85
C ARG A 247 0.86 11.18 -18.54
N THR A 248 0.49 11.22 -17.28
CA THR A 248 -0.79 10.81 -16.74
C THR A 248 -1.37 12.04 -16.06
N GLY A 249 -2.61 12.42 -16.33
CA GLY A 249 -3.24 13.62 -15.77
C GLY A 249 -3.46 13.54 -14.26
N SER A 250 -2.45 13.16 -13.49
CA SER A 250 -2.48 13.28 -12.04
C SER A 250 -2.28 14.76 -11.70
N ASP A 251 -3.23 15.31 -10.96
CA ASP A 251 -3.13 16.60 -10.27
C ASP A 251 -2.05 16.59 -9.16
N ASP A 252 -1.08 15.67 -9.21
CA ASP A 252 0.08 15.68 -8.35
C ASP A 252 0.91 16.90 -8.72
N THR A 253 0.57 18.02 -8.08
CA THR A 253 1.51 19.12 -7.84
C THR A 253 2.79 18.48 -7.34
N ALA A 254 3.79 18.41 -8.24
CA ALA A 254 5.06 17.79 -7.96
C ALA A 254 5.67 18.45 -6.71
N LEU A 255 5.50 17.81 -5.55
CA LEU A 255 6.26 18.11 -4.35
C LEU A 255 7.72 17.79 -4.72
N GLN A 256 8.46 18.85 -5.03
CA GLN A 256 9.87 18.82 -5.39
C GLN A 256 10.70 18.38 -4.17
N LEU A 257 10.75 17.09 -3.86
CA LEU A 257 11.60 16.55 -2.79
C LEU A 257 12.11 15.13 -3.13
N ASP A 258 12.78 15.00 -4.28
CA ASP A 258 14.09 14.34 -4.40
C ASP A 258 14.50 14.33 -5.88
N THR A 259 15.71 14.75 -6.19
CA THR A 259 16.21 14.92 -7.57
C THR A 259 16.51 13.61 -8.31
N THR A 260 16.01 12.48 -7.83
CA THR A 260 16.34 11.15 -8.37
C THR A 260 15.21 10.63 -9.23
N TYR A 261 15.48 10.46 -10.52
CA TYR A 261 14.53 9.87 -11.47
C TYR A 261 14.75 8.38 -11.61
N HIS A 262 13.67 7.63 -11.73
CA HIS A 262 13.72 6.19 -11.98
C HIS A 262 13.15 5.87 -13.36
N LEU A 263 13.82 5.02 -14.12
CA LEU A 263 13.31 4.45 -15.37
C LEU A 263 12.68 3.09 -15.03
N LEU A 264 11.47 2.87 -15.50
CA LEU A 264 10.77 1.60 -15.40
C LEU A 264 10.71 0.96 -16.78
N THR A 265 11.00 -0.34 -16.86
CA THR A 265 10.94 -1.10 -18.12
C THR A 265 10.15 -2.39 -17.92
N GLY A 266 9.26 -2.67 -18.87
CA GLY A 266 8.46 -3.89 -18.94
C GLY A 266 8.83 -4.68 -20.19
N SER A 267 8.91 -6.00 -20.05
CA SER A 267 9.52 -6.86 -21.06
C SER A 267 8.80 -8.21 -21.23
N GLY A 268 9.11 -8.87 -22.35
CA GLY A 268 8.69 -10.23 -22.67
C GLY A 268 9.29 -11.34 -21.80
N ASP A 269 10.21 -11.00 -20.89
CA ASP A 269 10.72 -11.91 -19.85
C ASP A 269 9.84 -11.92 -18.58
N GLU A 270 8.62 -11.39 -18.67
CA GLU A 270 7.64 -11.32 -17.58
C GLU A 270 8.07 -10.46 -16.39
N THR A 271 9.05 -9.57 -16.58
CA THR A 271 9.57 -8.70 -15.51
C THR A 271 9.27 -7.22 -15.71
N VAL A 272 9.14 -6.52 -14.59
CA VAL A 272 9.27 -5.06 -14.50
C VAL A 272 10.55 -4.71 -13.76
N LYS A 273 11.45 -3.95 -14.37
CA LYS A 273 12.71 -3.52 -13.75
C LYS A 273 12.71 -2.05 -13.41
N ILE A 274 13.19 -1.73 -12.21
CA ILE A 274 13.42 -0.36 -11.74
C ILE A 274 14.90 -0.03 -11.93
N TRP A 275 15.18 1.02 -12.68
CA TRP A 275 16.51 1.55 -12.90
C TRP A 275 16.62 2.95 -12.30
N THR A 276 17.68 3.21 -11.53
CA THR A 276 18.01 4.57 -11.08
C THR A 276 18.72 5.29 -12.22
N CYS A 277 18.17 6.43 -12.66
CA CYS A 277 18.76 7.23 -13.74
C CYS A 277 19.94 8.04 -13.20
N THR A 278 21.15 7.73 -13.67
CA THR A 278 22.36 8.50 -13.32
C THR A 278 22.91 9.25 -14.53
N SER A 279 23.90 10.12 -14.32
CA SER A 279 24.59 10.83 -15.39
C SER A 279 25.42 9.92 -16.30
N THR A 280 25.75 8.70 -15.84
CA THR A 280 26.53 7.70 -16.58
C THR A 280 25.66 6.62 -17.23
N GLY A 281 24.40 6.46 -16.80
CA GLY A 281 23.47 5.46 -17.34
C GLY A 281 22.44 4.95 -16.31
N PRO A 282 21.51 4.10 -16.73
CA PRO A 282 20.56 3.44 -15.83
C PRO A 282 21.27 2.36 -14.98
N VAL A 283 21.02 2.34 -13.66
CA VAL A 283 21.54 1.33 -12.73
C VAL A 283 20.39 0.52 -12.13
N LEU A 284 20.40 -0.80 -12.28
CA LEU A 284 19.33 -1.68 -11.78
C LEU A 284 19.22 -1.57 -10.25
N LYS A 285 18.00 -1.28 -9.76
CA LYS A 285 17.67 -1.18 -8.33
C LYS A 285 16.85 -2.37 -7.86
N HIS A 286 15.92 -2.84 -8.67
CA HIS A 286 15.00 -3.92 -8.33
C HIS A 286 14.35 -4.54 -9.58
N THR A 287 13.92 -5.79 -9.46
CA THR A 287 13.18 -6.55 -10.48
C THR A 287 11.93 -7.11 -9.83
N PHE A 288 10.76 -6.84 -10.42
CA PHE A 288 9.50 -7.49 -10.10
C PHE A 288 9.22 -8.60 -11.10
N GLU A 289 8.75 -9.73 -10.60
CA GLU A 289 8.27 -10.87 -11.41
C GLU A 289 6.75 -10.79 -11.51
N CYS A 290 6.22 -10.70 -12.73
CA CYS A 290 4.77 -10.59 -12.95
C CYS A 290 4.09 -11.96 -13.04
N ASN A 291 4.77 -13.01 -13.51
CA ASN A 291 4.24 -14.38 -13.64
C ASN A 291 2.92 -14.52 -14.45
N HIS A 292 2.64 -13.56 -15.34
CA HIS A 292 1.39 -13.49 -16.12
C HIS A 292 1.69 -13.16 -17.60
N GLY A 293 2.80 -13.68 -18.11
CA GLY A 293 3.28 -13.43 -19.47
C GLY A 293 3.97 -12.07 -19.63
N ALA A 294 4.20 -11.69 -20.89
CA ALA A 294 4.93 -10.47 -21.22
C ALA A 294 4.28 -9.21 -20.63
N VAL A 295 5.10 -8.27 -20.15
CA VAL A 295 4.62 -6.94 -19.74
C VAL A 295 4.57 -6.03 -20.96
N LEU A 296 3.37 -5.70 -21.40
CA LEU A 296 3.10 -5.01 -22.67
C LEU A 296 2.86 -3.52 -22.49
N SER A 297 2.41 -3.10 -21.31
CA SER A 297 2.10 -1.70 -21.01
C SER A 297 2.46 -1.34 -19.57
N LEU A 298 2.83 -0.07 -19.34
CA LEU A 298 3.20 0.46 -18.03
C LEU A 298 2.55 1.81 -17.78
N ALA A 299 2.03 2.02 -16.57
CA ALA A 299 1.60 3.31 -16.06
C ALA A 299 2.09 3.52 -14.62
N VAL A 300 2.21 4.78 -14.20
CA VAL A 300 2.71 5.16 -12.87
C VAL A 300 1.85 6.26 -12.28
N MET A 301 1.55 6.16 -10.99
CA MET A 301 0.87 7.18 -10.20
C MET A 301 1.52 7.23 -8.81
N GLY A 302 2.11 8.37 -8.44
CA GLY A 302 2.88 8.48 -7.21
C GLY A 302 3.95 7.38 -7.10
N ASP A 303 3.87 6.58 -6.04
CA ASP A 303 4.74 5.43 -5.77
C ASP A 303 4.12 4.09 -6.24
N THR A 304 3.02 4.11 -7.00
CA THR A 304 2.35 2.91 -7.50
C THR A 304 2.65 2.68 -8.98
N ILE A 305 3.06 1.46 -9.31
CA ILE A 305 3.41 1.01 -10.67
C ILE A 305 2.34 0.04 -11.15
N PHE A 306 1.83 0.24 -12.36
CA PHE A 306 0.84 -0.61 -13.01
C PHE A 306 1.46 -1.26 -14.23
N ALA A 307 1.45 -2.58 -14.29
CA ALA A 307 2.02 -3.37 -15.37
C ALA A 307 0.95 -4.22 -16.03
N GLY A 308 0.60 -3.90 -17.27
CA GLY A 308 -0.37 -4.64 -18.07
C GLY A 308 0.30 -5.83 -18.75
N CYS A 309 -0.24 -7.02 -18.49
CA CYS A 309 0.35 -8.29 -18.89
C CYS A 309 -0.43 -8.97 -20.04
N GLN A 310 0.24 -9.89 -20.73
CA GLN A 310 -0.30 -10.64 -21.86
C GLN A 310 -1.51 -11.52 -21.48
N ASP A 311 -1.56 -12.07 -20.26
CA ASP A 311 -2.67 -12.97 -19.89
C ASP A 311 -3.94 -12.25 -19.39
N GLY A 312 -4.01 -10.92 -19.55
CA GLY A 312 -5.18 -10.12 -19.16
C GLY A 312 -5.20 -9.65 -17.72
N TYR A 313 -4.02 -9.64 -17.09
CA TYR A 313 -3.80 -9.17 -15.74
C TYR A 313 -3.12 -7.80 -15.74
N VAL A 314 -3.42 -6.98 -14.74
CA VAL A 314 -2.59 -5.82 -14.39
C VAL A 314 -1.99 -6.07 -13.02
N GLN A 315 -0.66 -6.18 -12.97
CA GLN A 315 0.10 -6.25 -11.72
C GLN A 315 0.31 -4.83 -11.19
N VAL A 316 -0.07 -4.60 -9.93
CA VAL A 316 0.07 -3.34 -9.23
C VAL A 316 1.16 -3.49 -8.18
N PHE A 317 2.26 -2.76 -8.32
CA PHE A 317 3.40 -2.80 -7.42
C PHE A 317 3.55 -1.48 -6.66
N ASP A 318 4.09 -1.56 -5.46
CA ASP A 318 4.51 -0.40 -4.68
C ASP A 318 6.01 -0.20 -4.85
N PHE A 319 6.38 1.01 -5.25
CA PHE A 319 7.76 1.39 -5.52
C PHE A 319 8.61 1.47 -4.24
N GLU A 320 8.03 1.92 -3.11
CA GLU A 320 8.76 2.14 -1.86
C GLU A 320 9.05 0.83 -1.14
N THR A 321 8.02 0.01 -0.90
CA THR A 321 8.18 -1.27 -0.21
C THR A 321 8.68 -2.37 -1.13
N ARG A 322 8.59 -2.18 -2.46
CA ARG A 322 8.97 -3.17 -3.48
C ARG A 322 8.19 -4.47 -3.34
N THR A 323 6.90 -4.36 -3.08
CA THR A 323 6.01 -5.51 -2.96
C THR A 323 4.91 -5.45 -4.03
N LEU A 324 4.44 -6.62 -4.45
CA LEU A 324 3.19 -6.72 -5.20
C LEU A 324 2.05 -6.29 -4.27
N VAL A 325 1.28 -5.31 -4.72
CA VAL A 325 0.11 -4.77 -4.01
C VAL A 325 -1.12 -5.57 -4.40
N ARG A 326 -1.34 -5.72 -5.71
CA ARG A 326 -2.56 -6.35 -6.23
C ARG A 326 -2.38 -6.87 -7.64
N THR A 327 -3.15 -7.92 -7.94
CA THR A 327 -3.40 -8.40 -9.30
C THR A 327 -4.82 -8.04 -9.69
N ILE A 328 -4.99 -7.17 -10.70
CA ILE A 328 -6.29 -6.86 -11.29
C ILE A 328 -6.54 -7.82 -12.44
N ILE A 329 -7.67 -8.51 -12.46
CA ILE A 329 -8.11 -9.34 -13.58
C ILE A 329 -8.96 -8.47 -14.49
N VAL A 330 -8.37 -7.99 -15.59
CA VAL A 330 -9.08 -7.15 -16.57
C VAL A 330 -10.03 -8.03 -17.38
N GLN A 331 -9.44 -9.05 -18.03
CA GLN A 331 -10.19 -10.10 -18.69
C GLN A 331 -9.26 -11.29 -18.97
N GLU A 332 -9.59 -12.46 -18.44
CA GLU A 332 -8.72 -13.65 -18.56
C GLU A 332 -8.38 -13.99 -20.02
N ASN A 333 -7.09 -14.23 -20.28
CA ASN A 333 -6.54 -14.61 -21.59
C ASN A 333 -6.71 -13.53 -22.69
N ILE A 334 -6.83 -12.26 -22.32
CA ILE A 334 -6.88 -11.14 -23.27
C ILE A 334 -5.86 -10.09 -22.90
N ASP A 335 -4.83 -9.92 -23.72
CA ASP A 335 -3.70 -9.03 -23.49
C ASP A 335 -4.13 -7.59 -23.13
N VAL A 336 -3.48 -7.02 -22.10
CA VAL A 336 -3.60 -5.60 -21.73
C VAL A 336 -2.52 -4.80 -22.44
N LEU A 337 -2.91 -4.16 -23.53
CA LEU A 337 -1.98 -3.56 -24.50
C LEU A 337 -1.69 -2.08 -24.23
N SER A 338 -2.58 -1.38 -23.54
CA SER A 338 -2.34 0.01 -23.16
C SER A 338 -2.90 0.33 -21.79
N LEU A 339 -2.19 1.21 -21.07
CA LEU A 339 -2.60 1.74 -19.77
C LEU A 339 -2.51 3.27 -19.81
N SER A 340 -3.54 3.92 -19.29
CA SER A 340 -3.58 5.36 -19.09
C SER A 340 -4.13 5.66 -17.70
N MET A 341 -3.71 6.77 -17.09
CA MET A 341 -4.17 7.19 -15.77
C MET A 341 -4.68 8.64 -15.82
N LEU A 342 -5.77 8.89 -15.10
CA LEU A 342 -6.32 10.22 -14.84
C LEU A 342 -6.69 10.31 -13.36
N HIS A 343 -6.15 11.29 -12.64
CA HIS A 343 -6.24 11.36 -11.17
C HIS A 343 -5.79 10.05 -10.50
N SER A 344 -6.74 9.28 -9.96
CA SER A 344 -6.54 7.97 -9.33
C SER A 344 -7.30 6.84 -10.01
N GLU A 345 -7.77 7.08 -11.24
CA GLU A 345 -8.49 6.11 -12.06
C GLU A 345 -7.60 5.56 -13.17
N LEU A 346 -7.65 4.24 -13.34
CA LEU A 346 -6.89 3.50 -14.34
C LEU A 346 -7.78 3.18 -15.55
N TYR A 347 -7.27 3.42 -16.74
CA TYR A 347 -7.89 3.02 -18.00
C TYR A 347 -7.06 1.92 -18.65
N THR A 348 -7.68 0.78 -18.92
CA THR A 348 -7.04 -0.39 -19.54
C THR A 348 -7.59 -0.61 -20.94
N GLY A 349 -6.73 -0.63 -21.95
CA GLY A 349 -7.07 -0.99 -23.33
C GLY A 349 -6.66 -2.43 -23.63
N SER A 350 -7.62 -3.25 -24.06
CA SER A 350 -7.44 -4.70 -24.24
C SER A 350 -7.37 -5.11 -25.72
N ALA A 351 -6.80 -6.30 -25.96
CA ALA A 351 -6.66 -6.88 -27.31
C ALA A 351 -7.99 -7.15 -28.04
N ASN A 352 -9.11 -7.21 -27.32
CA ASN A 352 -10.45 -7.41 -27.89
C ASN A 352 -11.19 -6.11 -28.24
N GLY A 353 -10.54 -4.95 -28.13
CA GLY A 353 -11.16 -3.66 -28.45
C GLY A 353 -11.95 -3.01 -27.31
N GLN A 354 -11.95 -3.62 -26.11
CA GLN A 354 -12.56 -3.01 -24.93
C GLN A 354 -11.63 -1.99 -24.27
N ILE A 355 -12.23 -0.94 -23.72
CA ILE A 355 -11.60 -0.09 -22.70
C ILE A 355 -12.40 -0.23 -21.42
N GLN A 356 -11.67 -0.40 -20.31
CA GLN A 356 -12.25 -0.44 -18.98
C GLN A 356 -11.65 0.67 -18.10
N GLN A 357 -12.51 1.29 -17.30
CA GLN A 357 -12.15 2.30 -16.30
C GLN A 357 -12.23 1.67 -14.92
N TRP A 358 -11.20 1.86 -14.12
CA TRP A 358 -11.05 1.27 -12.80
C TRP A 358 -10.90 2.37 -11.76
N SER A 359 -11.65 2.22 -10.67
CA SER A 359 -11.58 3.09 -9.50
C SER A 359 -10.24 2.95 -8.75
N PRO A 360 -9.94 3.89 -7.84
CA PRO A 360 -8.77 3.78 -6.95
C PRO A 360 -8.77 2.49 -6.11
N THR A 361 -9.94 1.94 -5.82
CA THR A 361 -10.11 0.66 -5.11
C THR A 361 -10.14 -0.56 -6.07
N PHE A 362 -9.76 -0.37 -7.33
CA PHE A 362 -9.70 -1.40 -8.39
C PHE A 362 -11.04 -2.08 -8.73
N ASN A 363 -12.16 -1.40 -8.49
CA ASN A 363 -13.46 -1.82 -9.01
C ASN A 363 -13.64 -1.26 -10.43
N CYS A 364 -14.12 -2.08 -11.36
CA CYS A 364 -14.47 -1.64 -12.72
C CYS A 364 -15.68 -0.69 -12.68
N ILE A 365 -15.47 0.58 -13.02
CA ILE A 365 -16.46 1.67 -13.07
C ILE A 365 -17.16 1.71 -14.42
N ALA A 366 -16.45 1.43 -15.51
CA ALA A 366 -17.03 1.45 -16.85
C ALA A 366 -16.31 0.45 -17.73
N SER A 367 -17.05 -0.17 -18.65
CA SER A 367 -16.51 -1.06 -19.68
C SER A 367 -17.27 -0.78 -20.96
N TRP A 368 -16.56 -0.47 -22.04
CA TRP A 368 -17.20 -0.23 -23.34
C TRP A 368 -16.36 -0.75 -24.49
N SER A 369 -17.05 -1.15 -25.56
CA SER A 369 -16.40 -1.54 -26.82
C SER A 369 -15.91 -0.29 -27.52
N ALA A 370 -14.64 0.05 -27.33
CA ALA A 370 -14.04 1.23 -27.92
C ALA A 370 -13.74 1.01 -29.41
N HIS A 371 -13.20 -0.15 -29.78
CA HIS A 371 -12.74 -0.47 -31.14
C HIS A 371 -13.25 -1.85 -31.61
N GLU A 372 -13.22 -2.09 -32.93
CA GLU A 372 -13.53 -3.42 -33.50
C GLU A 372 -12.32 -4.36 -33.47
N GLY A 373 -11.14 -3.81 -33.19
CA GLY A 373 -9.89 -4.52 -33.03
C GLY A 373 -9.11 -4.07 -31.79
N SER A 374 -7.90 -4.58 -31.62
CA SER A 374 -7.07 -4.42 -30.42
C SER A 374 -6.72 -2.96 -30.12
N VAL A 375 -6.96 -2.52 -28.88
CA VAL A 375 -6.60 -1.16 -28.42
C VAL A 375 -5.12 -1.12 -28.08
N LEU A 376 -4.30 -0.72 -29.04
CA LEU A 376 -2.84 -0.78 -28.96
C LEU A 376 -2.21 0.40 -28.21
N SER A 377 -2.88 1.55 -28.22
CA SER A 377 -2.38 2.75 -27.56
C SER A 377 -3.52 3.57 -26.96
N SER A 378 -3.27 4.19 -25.82
CA SER A 378 -4.18 5.13 -25.19
C SER A 378 -3.39 6.24 -24.52
N ILE A 379 -3.92 7.46 -24.55
CA ILE A 379 -3.38 8.62 -23.84
C ILE A 379 -4.53 9.47 -23.30
N VAL A 380 -4.27 10.24 -22.23
CA VAL A 380 -5.20 11.23 -21.69
C VAL A 380 -4.68 12.63 -22.03
N THR A 381 -5.54 13.52 -22.51
CA THR A 381 -5.17 14.90 -22.86
C THR A 381 -6.34 15.86 -22.71
N HIS A 382 -6.09 17.18 -22.73
CA HIS A 382 -7.15 18.19 -22.69
C HIS A 382 -7.78 18.41 -24.06
N SER A 383 -9.12 18.55 -24.08
CA SER A 383 -9.89 18.97 -25.23
C SER A 383 -9.87 20.49 -25.39
N PHE A 384 -9.51 20.95 -26.59
CA PHE A 384 -9.47 22.38 -26.92
C PHE A 384 -10.87 23.01 -27.00
N GLN A 385 -11.90 22.23 -27.36
CA GLN A 385 -13.25 22.74 -27.59
C GLN A 385 -14.08 22.87 -26.30
N ALA A 386 -13.88 21.96 -25.35
CA ALA A 386 -14.74 21.84 -24.17
C ALA A 386 -14.02 22.19 -22.85
N ASN A 387 -12.70 22.40 -22.88
CA ASN A 387 -11.87 22.51 -21.68
C ASN A 387 -12.10 21.32 -20.70
N THR A 388 -12.47 20.16 -21.26
CA THR A 388 -12.66 18.89 -20.55
C THR A 388 -11.48 17.97 -20.83
N ILE A 389 -11.35 16.92 -20.01
CA ILE A 389 -10.33 15.88 -20.20
C ILE A 389 -10.88 14.79 -21.10
N VAL A 390 -10.09 14.37 -22.09
CA VAL A 390 -10.46 13.34 -23.06
C VAL A 390 -9.48 12.18 -23.06
N LEU A 391 -10.00 10.97 -23.25
CA LEU A 391 -9.22 9.78 -23.55
C LEU A 391 -9.09 9.65 -25.07
N VAL A 392 -7.88 9.49 -25.58
CA VAL A 392 -7.63 9.21 -27.00
C VAL A 392 -7.13 7.78 -27.10
N SER A 393 -7.81 6.94 -27.87
CA SER A 393 -7.46 5.54 -28.08
C SER A 393 -7.17 5.24 -29.55
N GLY A 394 -6.14 4.44 -29.80
CA GLY A 394 -5.71 4.01 -31.13
C GLY A 394 -5.69 2.48 -31.21
N ALA A 395 -6.18 1.94 -32.32
CA ALA A 395 -6.31 0.49 -32.51
C ALA A 395 -5.87 0.00 -33.89
N ASN A 396 -5.83 -1.32 -34.05
CA ASN A 396 -5.55 -1.97 -35.33
C ASN A 396 -6.74 -1.99 -36.32
N ASP A 397 -7.83 -1.29 -36.01
CA ASP A 397 -8.94 -1.01 -36.93
C ASP A 397 -8.69 0.25 -37.79
N GLY A 398 -7.54 0.91 -37.62
CA GLY A 398 -7.14 2.12 -38.34
C GLY A 398 -7.80 3.40 -37.85
N PHE A 399 -8.49 3.35 -36.70
CA PHE A 399 -9.13 4.51 -36.10
C PHE A 399 -8.39 5.00 -34.86
N VAL A 400 -8.40 6.33 -34.70
CA VAL A 400 -8.16 7.01 -33.43
C VAL A 400 -9.50 7.56 -32.95
N LYS A 401 -9.92 7.18 -31.74
CA LYS A 401 -11.20 7.60 -31.15
C LYS A 401 -10.96 8.48 -29.94
N ILE A 402 -11.76 9.53 -29.82
CA ILE A 402 -11.65 10.54 -28.77
C ILE A 402 -12.91 10.46 -27.90
N TRP A 403 -12.74 10.12 -26.64
CA TRP A 403 -13.81 9.87 -25.68
C TRP A 403 -13.85 10.98 -24.63
N ASP A 404 -15.05 11.48 -24.37
CA ASP A 404 -15.32 12.36 -23.23
C ASP A 404 -15.35 11.51 -21.96
N ILE A 405 -14.31 11.63 -21.15
CA ILE A 405 -14.18 10.89 -19.89
C ILE A 405 -14.43 11.79 -18.67
N ASP A 406 -14.75 13.06 -18.92
CA ASP A 406 -15.16 14.00 -17.87
C ASP A 406 -16.63 13.75 -17.49
N SER A 407 -16.91 13.56 -16.20
CA SER A 407 -18.24 13.23 -15.66
C SER A 407 -18.75 14.30 -14.69
N PRO A 408 -20.07 14.40 -14.42
CA PRO A 408 -20.78 15.65 -14.14
C PRO A 408 -20.52 16.20 -12.73
N SER A 409 -19.51 17.06 -12.57
CA SER A 409 -19.24 17.79 -11.31
C SER A 409 -19.49 19.30 -11.40
N LYS A 410 -20.39 19.75 -12.28
CA LYS A 410 -20.98 21.11 -12.23
C LYS A 410 -22.35 21.20 -11.57
N ALA A 411 -22.82 20.13 -10.93
CA ALA A 411 -23.94 20.21 -10.00
C ALA A 411 -23.40 20.00 -8.58
N THR A 412 -23.44 21.07 -7.77
CA THR A 412 -23.12 21.11 -6.33
C THR A 412 -21.66 20.91 -5.92
N SER A 413 -20.76 21.79 -6.35
CA SER A 413 -19.74 22.32 -5.46
C SER A 413 -19.45 23.78 -5.82
N ALA A 414 -19.53 24.66 -4.83
CA ALA A 414 -18.98 26.00 -4.94
C ALA A 414 -17.45 25.87 -5.20
N PRO A 415 -16.82 26.79 -5.94
CA PRO A 415 -15.46 26.61 -6.41
C PRO A 415 -14.48 26.53 -5.23
N LEU A 416 -13.83 25.37 -5.08
CA LEU A 416 -12.66 25.21 -4.24
C LEU A 416 -11.52 26.00 -4.88
N SER A 417 -11.25 27.17 -4.32
CA SER A 417 -10.07 27.96 -4.65
C SER A 417 -8.81 27.20 -4.26
N GLU A 418 -7.87 27.14 -5.21
CA GLU A 418 -6.43 26.88 -5.07
C GLU A 418 -5.92 26.56 -3.65
N ASN A 419 -5.42 25.32 -3.48
CA ASN A 419 -4.68 24.86 -2.31
C ASN A 419 -3.40 25.69 -2.08
N ARG A 420 -3.54 26.85 -1.45
CA ARG A 420 -2.52 27.48 -0.63
C ARG A 420 -3.03 27.50 0.80
N LEU A 421 -2.24 26.95 1.71
CA LEU A 421 -2.44 27.12 3.15
C LEU A 421 -2.62 28.63 3.44
N PRO A 422 -3.70 29.05 4.11
CA PRO A 422 -3.89 30.44 4.51
C PRO A 422 -2.69 30.91 5.32
N GLU A 423 -2.23 32.13 5.06
CA GLU A 423 -1.19 32.75 5.87
C GLU A 423 -1.67 32.90 7.31
N ALA A 424 -0.79 32.49 8.22
CA ALA A 424 -1.05 32.24 9.62
C ALA A 424 -1.48 33.49 10.40
N GLU A 425 -2.69 33.45 10.95
CA GLU A 425 -3.06 34.07 12.21
C GLU A 425 -4.28 33.29 12.78
N ASP A 426 -4.03 32.42 13.78
CA ASP A 426 -4.96 31.60 14.61
C ASP A 426 -5.33 30.13 14.18
N ASP A 427 -4.63 29.55 13.20
CA ASP A 427 -5.10 28.40 12.39
C ASP A 427 -4.71 26.95 12.85
N SER A 428 -4.21 26.73 14.07
CA SER A 428 -3.70 25.40 14.48
C SER A 428 -4.80 24.34 14.67
N HIS A 429 -6.01 24.74 15.05
CA HIS A 429 -7.07 23.81 15.41
C HIS A 429 -7.69 23.15 14.17
N ASP A 430 -7.75 23.88 13.06
CA ASP A 430 -8.32 23.40 11.81
C ASP A 430 -7.44 22.31 11.17
N ILE A 431 -6.11 22.40 11.30
CA ILE A 431 -5.19 21.38 10.74
C ILE A 431 -5.43 20.00 11.36
N MET A 432 -5.53 19.89 12.69
CA MET A 432 -5.67 18.59 13.36
C MET A 432 -7.00 17.92 13.00
N THR A 433 -8.10 18.68 13.03
CA THR A 433 -9.43 18.15 12.70
C THR A 433 -9.55 17.84 11.20
N TYR A 434 -8.97 18.67 10.33
CA TYR A 434 -8.92 18.42 8.89
C TYR A 434 -8.12 17.15 8.57
N ALA A 435 -6.90 17.02 9.10
CA ALA A 435 -6.08 15.83 8.90
C ALA A 435 -6.78 14.58 9.44
N LEU A 436 -7.40 14.65 10.62
CA LEU A 436 -8.20 13.55 11.15
C LEU A 436 -9.37 13.18 10.22
N SER A 437 -10.04 14.17 9.61
CA SER A 437 -11.13 13.91 8.67
C SER A 437 -10.69 13.12 7.44
N ILE A 438 -9.52 13.44 6.89
CA ILE A 438 -8.93 12.68 5.78
C ILE A 438 -8.50 11.30 6.27
N PHE A 439 -7.87 11.20 7.44
CA PHE A 439 -7.39 9.92 7.96
C PHE A 439 -8.53 8.93 8.19
N VAL A 440 -9.65 9.39 8.75
CA VAL A 440 -10.86 8.58 8.97
C VAL A 440 -11.57 8.22 7.67
N SER A 441 -11.44 9.05 6.63
CA SER A 441 -12.04 8.76 5.32
C SER A 441 -11.44 7.54 4.61
N ILE A 442 -10.25 7.09 5.04
CA ILE A 442 -9.60 5.88 4.55
C ILE A 442 -10.07 4.69 5.40
N PRO A 443 -10.85 3.74 4.84
CA PRO A 443 -11.44 2.63 5.59
C PRO A 443 -10.41 1.50 5.79
N SER A 444 -9.38 1.76 6.61
CA SER A 444 -8.29 0.83 6.93
C SER A 444 -8.73 -0.33 7.82
N VAL A 445 -9.63 -1.19 7.32
CA VAL A 445 -10.19 -2.34 8.04
C VAL A 445 -9.30 -3.57 7.87
N SER A 446 -8.35 -3.79 8.78
CA SER A 446 -7.36 -4.88 8.73
C SER A 446 -7.97 -6.28 8.69
N SER A 447 -9.12 -6.47 9.33
CA SER A 447 -9.81 -7.77 9.36
C SER A 447 -10.43 -8.22 8.02
N ASP A 448 -10.57 -7.31 7.05
CA ASP A 448 -11.21 -7.58 5.77
C ASP A 448 -10.19 -7.53 4.62
N PRO A 449 -9.92 -8.65 3.92
CA PRO A 449 -9.00 -8.68 2.79
C PRO A 449 -9.33 -7.70 1.65
N LEU A 450 -10.58 -7.24 1.53
CA LEU A 450 -10.96 -6.23 0.54
C LEU A 450 -10.37 -4.85 0.83
N HIS A 451 -10.03 -4.57 2.09
CA HIS A 451 -9.52 -3.31 2.61
C HIS A 451 -8.00 -3.29 2.80
N LEU A 452 -7.27 -4.32 2.33
CA LEU A 452 -5.79 -4.35 2.40
C LEU A 452 -5.13 -3.13 1.76
N GLU A 453 -5.67 -2.68 0.62
CA GLU A 453 -5.19 -1.46 -0.03
C GLU A 453 -5.52 -0.21 0.78
N ASP A 454 -6.69 -0.13 1.41
CA ASP A 454 -7.06 0.99 2.26
C ASP A 454 -6.14 1.08 3.49
N CYS A 455 -5.79 -0.06 4.10
CA CYS A 455 -4.76 -0.12 5.15
C CYS A 455 -3.41 0.40 4.66
N ARG A 456 -3.01 0.03 3.44
CA ARG A 456 -1.77 0.50 2.84
C ARG A 456 -1.79 2.00 2.53
N GLN A 457 -2.89 2.49 1.96
CA GLN A 457 -3.10 3.91 1.68
C GLN A 457 -3.15 4.72 2.98
N ALA A 458 -3.71 4.19 4.07
CA ALA A 458 -3.67 4.81 5.38
C ALA A 458 -2.24 4.97 5.89
N ALA A 459 -1.38 3.95 5.71
CA ALA A 459 0.03 4.03 6.08
C ALA A 459 0.80 5.06 5.24
N ILE A 460 0.61 5.06 3.91
CA ILE A 460 1.23 6.01 2.98
C ILE A 460 0.78 7.44 3.29
N TRP A 461 -0.52 7.64 3.50
CA TRP A 461 -1.08 8.93 3.86
C TRP A 461 -0.51 9.41 5.21
N LEU A 462 -0.49 8.53 6.23
CA LEU A 462 0.03 8.89 7.55
C LEU A 462 1.52 9.25 7.48
N LYS A 463 2.33 8.48 6.75
CA LYS A 463 3.74 8.82 6.46
C LYS A 463 3.86 10.22 5.85
N LYS A 464 3.10 10.51 4.78
CA LYS A 464 3.11 11.81 4.11
C LYS A 464 2.66 12.94 5.04
N CYS A 465 1.61 12.71 5.83
CA CYS A 465 1.10 13.68 6.80
C CYS A 465 2.15 14.00 7.88
N LEU A 466 2.77 12.98 8.49
CA LEU A 466 3.84 13.16 9.48
C LEU A 466 5.05 13.87 8.88
N HIS A 467 5.40 13.57 7.62
CA HIS A 467 6.45 14.28 6.91
C HIS A 467 6.16 15.77 6.74
N GLN A 468 4.95 16.11 6.30
CA GLN A 468 4.49 17.50 6.14
C GLN A 468 4.45 18.25 7.47
N LEU A 469 4.17 17.54 8.57
CA LEU A 469 4.24 18.09 9.93
C LEU A 469 5.67 18.30 10.44
N GLY A 470 6.70 17.83 9.72
CA GLY A 470 8.11 18.08 10.00
C GLY A 470 8.91 16.87 10.47
N ALA A 471 8.38 15.65 10.36
CA ALA A 471 9.12 14.43 10.71
C ALA A 471 9.92 13.84 9.53
N GLY A 472 11.03 13.16 9.83
CA GLY A 472 11.61 12.19 8.89
C GLY A 472 10.83 10.89 8.97
N SER A 473 10.21 10.44 7.87
CA SER A 473 9.25 9.32 7.87
C SER A 473 9.55 8.27 6.81
N ILE A 474 9.44 6.99 7.16
CA ILE A 474 9.61 5.83 6.27
C ILE A 474 8.57 4.75 6.57
N LEU A 475 8.32 3.87 5.61
CA LEU A 475 7.54 2.64 5.83
C LEU A 475 8.46 1.46 6.08
N LEU A 476 8.15 0.65 7.09
CA LEU A 476 8.87 -0.58 7.40
C LEU A 476 8.01 -1.80 7.02
N PRO A 477 8.55 -2.75 6.24
CA PRO A 477 7.80 -3.96 5.89
C PRO A 477 7.58 -4.85 7.12
N THR A 478 6.42 -5.49 7.19
CA THR A 478 6.07 -6.47 8.24
C THR A 478 6.16 -7.90 7.72
N SER A 479 5.34 -8.22 6.71
CA SER A 479 5.31 -9.51 6.00
C SER A 479 4.87 -9.30 4.54
N GLU A 480 4.90 -10.36 3.72
CA GLU A 480 4.58 -10.29 2.27
C GLU A 480 3.16 -9.74 1.99
N HIS A 481 2.23 -9.93 2.93
CA HIS A 481 0.84 -9.46 2.82
C HIS A 481 0.38 -8.58 3.99
N GLY A 482 1.29 -8.24 4.92
CA GLY A 482 0.95 -7.46 6.10
C GLY A 482 0.99 -5.97 5.85
N SER A 483 0.17 -5.22 6.59
CA SER A 483 0.19 -3.77 6.57
C SER A 483 1.54 -3.23 7.10
N PRO A 484 2.19 -2.25 6.43
CA PRO A 484 3.52 -1.77 6.80
C PRO A 484 3.51 -0.89 8.06
N LEU A 485 4.58 -0.91 8.85
CA LEU A 485 4.71 0.02 9.98
C LEU A 485 5.09 1.41 9.47
N VAL A 486 4.49 2.46 10.06
CA VAL A 486 4.92 3.84 9.83
C VAL A 486 5.93 4.20 10.92
N LEU A 487 7.19 4.42 10.53
CA LEU A 487 8.23 4.95 11.38
C LEU A 487 8.46 6.42 11.03
N ALA A 488 8.24 7.33 11.98
CA ALA A 488 8.54 8.75 11.77
C ALA A 488 9.24 9.35 12.99
N THR A 489 10.20 10.25 12.79
CA THR A 489 10.89 10.93 13.89
C THR A 489 10.79 12.45 13.74
N PHE A 490 10.19 13.10 14.74
CA PHE A 490 10.30 14.54 14.93
C PHE A 490 11.60 14.81 15.71
N HIS A 491 12.59 15.37 15.03
CA HIS A 491 13.85 15.71 15.67
C HIS A 491 13.71 17.02 16.45
N GLY A 492 14.00 16.97 17.75
CA GLY A 492 14.01 18.17 18.59
C GLY A 492 15.04 19.20 18.12
N THR A 493 14.89 20.43 18.55
CA THR A 493 15.88 21.49 18.31
C THR A 493 17.23 21.16 18.98
N GLN A 494 18.34 21.51 18.33
CA GLN A 494 19.68 21.22 18.88
C GLN A 494 19.92 22.01 20.17
N GLY A 495 20.10 21.28 21.26
CA GLY A 495 20.49 21.80 22.57
C GLY A 495 21.92 21.43 22.96
N LYS A 496 22.34 21.84 24.16
CA LYS A 496 23.68 21.58 24.72
C LYS A 496 23.88 20.14 25.22
N HIS A 497 22.82 19.32 25.25
CA HIS A 497 22.79 17.99 25.85
C HIS A 497 22.16 16.97 24.89
N PRO A 498 22.47 15.67 25.04
CA PRO A 498 21.75 14.61 24.32
C PRO A 498 20.27 14.65 24.68
N LYS A 499 19.42 14.50 23.65
CA LYS A 499 17.97 14.64 23.78
C LYS A 499 17.35 13.31 24.21
N PRO A 500 16.37 13.30 25.12
CA PRO A 500 15.57 12.11 25.35
C PRO A 500 14.86 11.69 24.06
N ARG A 501 14.82 10.38 23.79
CA ARG A 501 14.06 9.78 22.68
C ARG A 501 12.83 9.08 23.22
N ILE A 502 11.65 9.59 22.88
CA ILE A 502 10.37 9.03 23.33
C ILE A 502 9.71 8.32 22.15
N LEU A 503 9.36 7.05 22.30
CA LEU A 503 8.60 6.31 21.29
C LEU A 503 7.11 6.48 21.54
N PHE A 504 6.38 7.01 20.57
CA PHE A 504 4.92 6.98 20.56
C PHE A 504 4.42 5.77 19.77
N TYR A 505 3.66 4.91 20.43
CA TYR A 505 3.01 3.74 19.84
C TYR A 505 1.52 3.99 19.62
N GLY A 506 1.01 3.54 18.47
CA GLY A 506 -0.41 3.55 18.10
C GLY A 506 -0.67 2.66 16.89
N HIS A 507 -1.91 2.65 16.39
CA HIS A 507 -2.29 1.88 15.20
C HIS A 507 -3.24 2.66 14.28
N TYR A 508 -3.16 2.41 12.98
CA TYR A 508 -3.98 3.09 11.98
C TYR A 508 -5.11 2.22 11.42
N ASP A 509 -5.09 0.91 11.67
CA ASP A 509 -6.20 0.02 11.33
C ASP A 509 -7.35 0.16 12.30
N VAL A 510 -8.54 -0.20 11.84
CA VAL A 510 -9.80 -0.01 12.55
C VAL A 510 -10.71 -1.23 12.35
N ILE A 511 -11.62 -1.48 13.30
CA ILE A 511 -12.62 -2.55 13.10
C ILE A 511 -13.62 -2.20 11.97
N SER A 512 -14.25 -3.22 11.40
CA SER A 512 -15.33 -3.07 10.43
C SER A 512 -16.47 -2.17 10.95
N ALA A 513 -16.98 -1.31 10.07
CA ALA A 513 -18.08 -0.39 10.36
C ALA A 513 -19.12 -0.45 9.23
N PRO A 514 -20.09 -1.40 9.28
CA PRO A 514 -21.21 -1.39 8.35
C PRO A 514 -22.06 -0.13 8.57
N ARG A 515 -22.70 0.37 7.50
CA ARG A 515 -23.57 1.56 7.59
C ARG A 515 -24.77 1.35 8.52
N ASP A 516 -25.25 0.12 8.62
CA ASP A 516 -26.37 -0.23 9.50
C ASP A 516 -26.00 -0.02 10.97
N GLY A 517 -26.81 0.77 11.67
CA GLY A 517 -26.60 1.10 13.09
C GLY A 517 -25.83 2.40 13.34
N TRP A 518 -25.33 3.07 12.29
CA TRP A 518 -24.71 4.40 12.39
C TRP A 518 -25.68 5.51 11.98
N ASP A 519 -25.61 6.64 12.68
CA ASP A 519 -26.45 7.80 12.36
C ASP A 519 -25.90 8.61 11.17
N SER A 520 -24.59 8.49 10.92
CA SER A 520 -23.83 9.13 9.84
C SER A 520 -22.95 8.08 9.15
N ASP A 521 -22.41 8.40 7.98
CA ASP A 521 -21.42 7.52 7.36
C ASP A 521 -20.23 7.31 8.33
N PRO A 522 -19.85 6.06 8.66
CA PRO A 522 -18.74 5.78 9.57
C PRO A 522 -17.40 6.32 9.08
N PHE A 523 -17.19 6.44 7.77
CA PHE A 523 -15.93 6.92 7.19
C PHE A 523 -16.03 8.37 6.72
N THR A 524 -16.96 9.15 7.29
CA THR A 524 -16.99 10.61 7.14
C THR A 524 -17.08 11.26 8.51
N VAL A 525 -16.09 12.06 8.87
CA VAL A 525 -16.10 12.74 10.17
C VAL A 525 -17.23 13.75 10.24
N THR A 526 -18.10 13.61 11.23
CA THR A 526 -19.20 14.55 11.48
C THR A 526 -19.16 15.11 12.89
N GLY A 527 -19.29 16.43 13.03
CA GLY A 527 -19.35 17.11 14.33
C GLY A 527 -20.76 17.17 14.88
N ARG A 528 -20.99 16.69 16.11
CA ARG A 528 -22.28 16.81 16.82
C ARG A 528 -22.06 17.04 18.31
N ASN A 529 -22.68 18.08 18.88
CA ASN A 529 -22.67 18.38 20.32
C ASN A 529 -21.26 18.40 20.97
N GLY A 530 -20.25 18.92 20.27
CA GLY A 530 -18.86 18.96 20.77
C GLY A 530 -18.05 17.67 20.59
N TYR A 531 -18.64 16.66 19.94
CA TYR A 531 -17.97 15.40 19.59
C TYR A 531 -17.76 15.29 18.08
N LEU A 532 -16.68 14.63 17.69
CA LEU A 532 -16.44 14.17 16.32
C LEU A 532 -16.82 12.70 16.23
N TYR A 533 -17.66 12.34 15.27
CA TYR A 533 -18.11 10.97 15.03
C TYR A 533 -17.47 10.41 13.76
N GLY A 534 -17.07 9.15 13.83
CA GLY A 534 -16.47 8.40 12.72
C GLY A 534 -15.74 7.17 13.24
N ARG A 535 -15.56 6.13 12.43
CA ARG A 535 -14.79 4.95 12.81
C ARG A 535 -13.32 5.32 12.95
N GLY A 536 -12.73 4.97 14.09
CA GLY A 536 -11.34 5.18 14.44
C GLY A 536 -10.99 6.57 14.96
N VAL A 537 -11.99 7.46 15.15
CA VAL A 537 -11.75 8.79 15.72
C VAL A 537 -11.21 8.74 17.15
N THR A 538 -11.63 7.75 17.95
CA THR A 538 -11.03 7.53 19.29
C THR A 538 -10.01 6.39 19.28
N ASP A 539 -10.12 5.47 18.32
CA ASP A 539 -9.41 4.19 18.32
C ASP A 539 -8.85 3.84 16.93
N ASN A 540 -7.67 4.33 16.53
CA ASN A 540 -6.71 5.12 17.29
C ASN A 540 -6.21 6.37 16.51
N LYS A 541 -6.94 6.77 15.46
CA LYS A 541 -6.53 7.84 14.53
C LYS A 541 -6.51 9.22 15.19
N GLY A 542 -7.50 9.55 16.01
CA GLY A 542 -7.54 10.83 16.73
C GLY A 542 -6.35 11.04 17.67
N PRO A 543 -6.06 10.09 18.57
CA PRO A 543 -4.87 10.12 19.40
C PRO A 543 -3.55 10.29 18.64
N ILE A 544 -3.35 9.56 17.54
CA ILE A 544 -2.16 9.71 16.68
C ILE A 544 -2.03 11.16 16.21
N MET A 545 -3.12 11.76 15.71
CA MET A 545 -3.10 13.14 15.23
C MET A 545 -2.85 14.15 16.36
N ALA A 546 -3.40 13.94 17.55
CA ALA A 546 -3.15 14.83 18.69
C ALA A 546 -1.67 14.88 19.06
N VAL A 547 -0.99 13.73 19.07
CA VAL A 547 0.44 13.62 19.39
C VAL A 547 1.29 14.21 18.28
N ALA A 548 0.96 13.93 17.02
CA ALA A 548 1.69 14.48 15.87
C ALA A 548 1.59 16.01 15.82
N CYS A 549 0.40 16.57 16.02
CA CYS A 549 0.19 18.01 16.04
C CYS A 549 0.85 18.69 17.25
N ALA A 550 0.93 18.04 18.42
CA ALA A 550 1.67 18.58 19.57
C ALA A 550 3.17 18.69 19.26
N ALA A 551 3.74 17.65 18.65
CA ALA A 551 5.16 17.64 18.25
C ALA A 551 5.46 18.68 17.17
N ALA A 552 4.61 18.76 16.15
CA ALA A 552 4.73 19.74 15.06
C ALA A 552 4.67 21.18 15.58
N GLU A 553 3.76 21.47 16.51
CA GLU A 553 3.61 22.82 17.08
C GLU A 553 4.82 23.21 17.94
N LEU A 554 5.34 22.30 18.75
CA LEU A 554 6.59 22.53 19.50
C LEU A 554 7.80 22.68 18.56
N LEU A 555 7.86 21.90 17.48
CA LEU A 555 8.92 21.99 16.47
C LEU A 555 8.91 23.36 15.78
N ARG A 556 7.72 23.82 15.36
CA ARG A 556 7.50 25.14 14.75
C ARG A 556 7.91 26.28 15.69
N LYS A 557 7.59 26.17 16.99
CA LYS A 557 8.00 27.10 18.05
C LYS A 557 9.48 26.99 18.43
N ARG A 558 10.23 26.04 17.85
CA ARG A 558 11.61 25.71 18.25
C ARG A 558 11.74 25.36 19.74
N ALA A 559 10.71 24.75 20.29
CA ALA A 559 10.59 24.36 21.71
C ALA A 559 10.58 22.84 21.90
N LEU A 560 10.61 22.04 20.82
CA LEU A 560 10.70 20.58 20.92
C LEU A 560 12.11 20.20 21.41
N GLY A 561 12.25 19.82 22.68
CA GLY A 561 13.52 19.46 23.32
C GLY A 561 13.81 17.95 23.37
N VAL A 562 12.95 17.13 22.78
CA VAL A 562 13.07 15.66 22.69
C VAL A 562 13.05 15.22 21.23
N ASP A 563 13.54 14.01 20.94
CA ASP A 563 13.20 13.35 19.68
C ASP A 563 11.97 12.45 19.91
N LEU A 564 10.89 12.70 19.17
CA LEU A 564 9.65 11.92 19.28
C LEU A 564 9.54 10.96 18.10
N VAL A 565 9.63 9.66 18.39
CA VAL A 565 9.66 8.56 17.41
C VAL A 565 8.29 7.90 17.35
N PHE A 566 7.56 8.08 16.26
CA PHE A 566 6.30 7.39 15.98
C PHE A 566 6.60 6.00 15.44
N LEU A 567 6.02 4.97 16.06
CA LEU A 567 6.00 3.61 15.57
C LEU A 567 4.54 3.15 15.53
N ILE A 568 3.92 3.27 14.36
CA ILE A 568 2.48 3.03 14.17
C ILE A 568 2.27 1.77 13.33
N GLU A 569 1.46 0.83 13.81
CA GLU A 569 1.13 -0.42 13.11
C GLU A 569 -0.25 -0.38 12.43
N GLY A 570 -0.55 -1.40 11.62
CA GLY A 570 -1.82 -1.51 10.89
C GLY A 570 -2.51 -2.87 11.04
N GLU A 571 -2.23 -3.58 12.14
CA GLU A 571 -2.77 -4.92 12.40
C GLU A 571 -3.18 -5.09 13.87
N GLU A 572 -3.36 -4.02 14.65
CA GLU A 572 -3.65 -4.13 16.09
C GLU A 572 -4.99 -4.84 16.33
N GLU A 573 -5.99 -4.50 15.51
CA GLU A 573 -7.36 -5.02 15.59
C GLU A 573 -7.46 -6.50 15.15
N THR A 574 -6.40 -7.00 14.53
CA THR A 574 -6.22 -8.40 14.10
C THR A 574 -5.16 -9.14 14.93
N GLY A 575 -4.70 -8.55 16.04
CA GLY A 575 -3.81 -9.19 17.01
C GLY A 575 -2.31 -8.91 16.79
N SER A 576 -1.97 -7.82 16.10
CA SER A 576 -0.61 -7.34 15.83
C SER A 576 0.29 -8.37 15.14
N ALA A 577 -0.27 -9.10 14.17
CA ALA A 577 0.44 -10.16 13.47
C ALA A 577 1.69 -9.63 12.75
N GLY A 578 2.86 -10.19 13.08
CA GLY A 578 4.14 -9.79 12.47
C GLY A 578 4.76 -8.50 13.01
N PHE A 579 4.04 -7.72 13.82
CA PHE A 579 4.56 -6.47 14.42
C PHE A 579 5.89 -6.70 15.15
N MET A 580 5.93 -7.67 16.07
CA MET A 580 7.13 -7.91 16.88
C MET A 580 8.35 -8.35 16.07
N SER A 581 8.14 -9.15 15.04
CA SER A 581 9.19 -9.60 14.12
C SER A 581 9.75 -8.41 13.33
N ALA A 582 8.88 -7.52 12.86
CA ALA A 582 9.26 -6.32 12.12
C ALA A 582 10.04 -5.34 12.99
N VAL A 583 9.58 -5.05 14.22
CA VAL A 583 10.29 -4.18 15.17
C VAL A 583 11.66 -4.76 15.50
N SER A 584 11.77 -6.09 15.64
CA SER A 584 13.05 -6.76 15.91
C SER A 584 14.00 -6.66 14.71
N ALA A 585 13.51 -6.87 13.49
CA ALA A 585 14.29 -6.76 12.26
C ALA A 585 14.78 -5.33 11.98
N HIS A 586 13.97 -4.33 12.34
CA HIS A 586 14.24 -2.91 12.10
C HIS A 586 14.71 -2.14 13.35
N LYS A 587 15.10 -2.84 14.42
CA LYS A 587 15.52 -2.23 15.69
C LYS A 587 16.64 -1.21 15.51
N SER A 588 17.59 -1.47 14.61
CA SER A 588 18.68 -0.54 14.30
C SER A 588 18.22 0.75 13.63
N GLN A 589 17.12 0.71 12.85
CA GLN A 589 16.53 1.89 12.21
C GLN A 589 15.70 2.70 13.19
N ILE A 590 15.02 2.06 14.14
CA ILE A 590 14.28 2.72 15.23
C ILE A 590 15.27 3.41 16.19
N GLY A 591 16.37 2.72 16.51
CA GLY A 591 17.42 3.17 17.42
C GLY A 591 17.01 3.09 18.89
N ASP A 592 17.83 3.67 19.76
CA ASP A 592 17.61 3.62 21.22
C ASP A 592 16.43 4.51 21.65
N ILE A 593 15.67 4.06 22.65
CA ILE A 593 14.46 4.71 23.18
C ILE A 593 14.58 4.80 24.71
N ASP A 594 14.29 5.98 25.27
CA ASP A 594 14.36 6.25 26.71
C ASP A 594 13.02 6.03 27.43
N ALA A 595 11.89 6.23 26.73
CA ALA A 595 10.55 6.02 27.24
C ALA A 595 9.56 5.72 26.10
N ILE A 596 8.50 4.97 26.40
CA ILE A 596 7.39 4.68 25.50
C ILE A 596 6.15 5.42 25.99
N LEU A 597 5.45 6.07 25.08
CA LEU A 597 4.16 6.71 25.29
C LEU A 597 3.13 6.03 24.40
N LEU A 598 1.96 5.71 24.94
CA LEU A 598 0.82 5.26 24.16
C LEU A 598 -0.44 6.01 24.58
N SER A 599 -1.38 6.10 23.64
CA SER A 599 -2.69 6.68 23.86
C SER A 599 -3.75 5.83 23.18
N ASN A 600 -3.94 4.61 23.67
CA ASN A 600 -4.97 3.69 23.16
C ASN A 600 -5.91 3.19 24.27
N SER A 601 -6.61 4.11 24.94
CA SER A 601 -7.60 3.76 25.97
C SER A 601 -8.52 4.95 26.27
N THR A 602 -9.50 4.71 27.15
CA THR A 602 -10.52 5.69 27.52
C THR A 602 -10.49 5.98 29.01
N TRP A 603 -11.01 7.14 29.40
CA TRP A 603 -11.31 7.44 30.79
C TRP A 603 -12.44 6.55 31.30
N ILE A 604 -12.45 6.32 32.62
CA ILE A 604 -13.51 5.54 33.27
C ILE A 604 -14.86 6.27 33.36
N THR A 605 -14.84 7.59 33.17
CA THR A 605 -15.99 8.50 33.18
C THR A 605 -15.77 9.62 32.16
N GLU A 606 -16.76 10.51 31.98
CA GLU A 606 -16.60 11.70 31.13
C GLU A 606 -15.62 12.73 31.71
N TYR A 607 -15.50 12.79 33.04
CA TYR A 607 -14.61 13.67 33.79
C TYR A 607 -14.52 13.13 35.23
N PRO A 608 -13.39 13.23 35.96
CA PRO A 608 -12.12 13.89 35.60
C PRO A 608 -11.21 13.07 34.65
N PRO A 609 -10.14 13.67 34.08
CA PRO A 609 -9.16 12.96 33.26
C PRO A 609 -8.51 11.79 33.99
N CYS A 610 -8.08 10.79 33.24
CA CYS A 610 -7.43 9.59 33.78
C CYS A 610 -6.02 9.41 33.24
N ILE A 611 -5.19 8.64 33.96
CA ILE A 611 -3.96 8.03 33.46
C ILE A 611 -4.03 6.54 33.73
N THR A 612 -3.70 5.76 32.70
CA THR A 612 -3.71 4.30 32.80
C THR A 612 -2.33 3.83 33.24
N TYR A 613 -2.26 3.02 34.29
CA TYR A 613 -0.99 2.49 34.83
C TYR A 613 -0.94 0.97 34.88
N GLY A 614 -1.95 0.28 34.34
CA GLY A 614 -1.87 -1.17 34.21
C GLY A 614 -2.91 -1.76 33.29
N LEU A 615 -2.53 -2.83 32.62
CA LEU A 615 -3.35 -3.64 31.72
C LEU A 615 -3.25 -5.10 32.16
N ARG A 616 -4.34 -5.86 31.99
CA ARG A 616 -4.28 -7.31 32.20
C ARG A 616 -3.62 -7.97 31.00
N GLY A 617 -3.02 -9.13 31.21
CA GLY A 617 -2.65 -10.00 30.10
C GLY A 617 -3.84 -10.85 29.66
N VAL A 618 -3.70 -11.57 28.56
CA VAL A 618 -4.71 -12.53 28.09
C VAL A 618 -4.07 -13.78 27.49
N VAL A 619 -4.69 -14.93 27.76
CA VAL A 619 -4.46 -16.18 27.04
C VAL A 619 -5.76 -16.57 26.37
N HIS A 620 -5.80 -16.58 25.05
CA HIS A 620 -6.91 -17.07 24.25
C HIS A 620 -6.66 -18.52 23.83
N ALA A 621 -7.66 -19.37 23.98
CA ALA A 621 -7.58 -20.76 23.56
C ALA A 621 -8.86 -21.23 22.88
N THR A 622 -8.69 -22.11 21.90
CA THR A 622 -9.75 -22.85 21.23
C THR A 622 -9.67 -24.31 21.64
N VAL A 623 -10.79 -24.85 22.15
CA VAL A 623 -10.90 -26.23 22.61
C VAL A 623 -11.95 -26.96 21.77
N GLY A 624 -11.57 -28.07 21.15
CA GLY A 624 -12.44 -28.88 20.31
C GLY A 624 -12.52 -30.34 20.79
N ILE A 625 -13.72 -30.90 20.83
CA ILE A 625 -13.97 -32.32 21.12
C ILE A 625 -14.66 -32.96 19.92
N SER A 626 -14.08 -34.04 19.38
CA SER A 626 -14.62 -34.78 18.24
C SER A 626 -14.90 -36.24 18.57
N SER A 627 -15.99 -36.78 18.04
CA SER A 627 -16.26 -38.22 18.04
C SER A 627 -15.59 -38.97 16.89
N GLY A 628 -14.98 -38.26 15.93
CA GLY A 628 -14.40 -38.86 14.72
C GLY A 628 -15.42 -39.39 13.72
N VAL A 629 -16.72 -39.13 13.94
CA VAL A 629 -17.82 -39.51 13.05
C VAL A 629 -18.70 -38.28 12.74
N PRO A 630 -19.43 -38.26 11.60
CA PRO A 630 -20.32 -37.15 11.25
C PRO A 630 -21.46 -36.97 12.25
N ASP A 631 -22.17 -35.85 12.11
CA ASP A 631 -23.38 -35.53 12.88
C ASP A 631 -24.46 -36.62 12.77
N GLN A 632 -25.14 -36.91 13.87
CA GLN A 632 -26.08 -38.03 13.96
C GLN A 632 -27.46 -37.60 14.46
N HIS A 633 -28.48 -38.38 14.12
CA HIS A 633 -29.84 -38.13 14.58
C HIS A 633 -30.00 -38.57 16.04
N SER A 634 -30.23 -37.63 16.95
CA SER A 634 -30.33 -37.87 18.40
C SER A 634 -31.42 -38.89 18.78
N GLY A 635 -32.55 -38.92 18.06
CA GLY A 635 -33.60 -39.91 18.32
C GLY A 635 -33.25 -41.35 17.94
N ILE A 636 -32.23 -41.56 17.09
CA ILE A 636 -31.80 -42.90 16.64
C ILE A 636 -30.59 -43.37 17.46
N GLU A 637 -29.60 -42.48 17.64
CA GLU A 637 -28.31 -42.82 18.26
C GLU A 637 -28.21 -42.36 19.73
N GLY A 638 -29.19 -41.61 20.24
CA GLY A 638 -29.20 -41.07 21.59
C GLY A 638 -29.10 -42.14 22.66
N GLY A 639 -28.12 -42.00 23.55
CA GLY A 639 -27.82 -42.96 24.62
C GLY A 639 -26.98 -44.18 24.17
N ALA A 640 -26.70 -44.35 22.88
CA ALA A 640 -25.87 -45.45 22.38
C ALA A 640 -24.37 -45.09 22.31
N ARG A 641 -24.03 -43.79 22.29
CA ARG A 641 -22.66 -43.29 22.10
C ARG A 641 -22.31 -42.19 23.09
N ALA A 642 -21.01 -42.01 23.34
CA ALA A 642 -20.50 -40.86 24.08
C ALA A 642 -20.58 -39.61 23.19
N GLU A 643 -21.35 -38.62 23.62
CA GLU A 643 -21.63 -37.44 22.80
C GLU A 643 -20.61 -36.32 23.10
N PRO A 644 -19.97 -35.74 22.07
CA PRO A 644 -19.01 -34.65 22.26
C PRO A 644 -19.56 -33.45 23.04
N MET A 645 -20.86 -33.17 22.91
CA MET A 645 -21.51 -32.07 23.63
C MET A 645 -21.56 -32.32 25.14
N PHE A 646 -21.86 -33.55 25.58
CA PHE A 646 -21.85 -33.86 27.00
C PHE A 646 -20.44 -33.75 27.59
N ASP A 647 -19.42 -34.23 26.87
CA ASP A 647 -18.03 -34.11 27.30
C ASP A 647 -17.58 -32.65 27.37
N MET A 648 -17.99 -31.81 26.40
CA MET A 648 -17.68 -30.38 26.42
C MET A 648 -18.34 -29.68 27.61
N ILE A 649 -19.61 -29.95 27.91
CA ILE A 649 -20.30 -29.38 29.08
C ILE A 649 -19.61 -29.81 30.37
N ARG A 650 -19.24 -31.10 30.49
CA ARG A 650 -18.51 -31.61 31.65
C ARG A 650 -17.13 -30.96 31.79
N LEU A 651 -16.42 -30.77 30.67
CA LEU A 651 -15.09 -30.14 30.65
C LEU A 651 -15.16 -28.68 31.07
N LEU A 652 -16.10 -27.91 30.51
CA LEU A 652 -16.31 -26.51 30.88
C LEU A 652 -16.73 -26.38 32.36
N ALA A 653 -17.47 -27.34 32.90
CA ALA A 653 -17.83 -27.37 34.31
C ALA A 653 -16.63 -27.61 35.24
N THR A 654 -15.49 -28.13 34.76
CA THR A 654 -14.27 -28.27 35.57
C THR A 654 -13.46 -26.99 35.68
N LEU A 655 -13.75 -25.96 34.87
CA LEU A 655 -12.98 -24.71 34.86
C LEU A 655 -13.27 -23.82 36.06
N THR A 656 -14.42 -23.99 36.70
CA THR A 656 -14.82 -23.20 37.88
C THR A 656 -15.36 -24.05 39.00
N ASP A 657 -15.14 -23.64 40.24
CA ASP A 657 -15.65 -24.32 41.44
C ASP A 657 -17.07 -23.87 41.82
N SER A 658 -17.61 -24.41 42.92
CA SER A 658 -18.94 -24.05 43.44
C SER A 658 -19.06 -22.58 43.90
N GLN A 659 -17.94 -21.89 44.09
CA GLN A 659 -17.82 -20.49 44.50
C GLN A 659 -17.56 -19.58 43.29
N ARG A 660 -17.58 -20.14 42.07
CA ARG A 660 -17.28 -19.46 40.79
C ARG A 660 -15.84 -18.95 40.70
N LYS A 661 -14.90 -19.53 41.45
CA LYS A 661 -13.46 -19.29 41.26
C LYS A 661 -12.90 -20.25 40.22
N VAL A 662 -11.83 -19.85 39.56
CA VAL A 662 -11.15 -20.69 38.56
C VAL A 662 -10.47 -21.87 39.26
N SER A 663 -10.76 -23.08 38.80
CA SER A 663 -10.29 -24.34 39.43
C SER A 663 -8.95 -24.85 38.90
N ILE A 664 -8.31 -24.10 38.00
CA ILE A 664 -7.00 -24.47 37.44
C ILE A 664 -5.96 -24.44 38.57
N PRO A 665 -5.13 -25.49 38.74
CA PRO A 665 -4.11 -25.53 39.78
C PRO A 665 -3.18 -24.31 39.77
N ASP A 666 -2.82 -23.84 40.96
CA ASP A 666 -1.89 -22.74 41.22
C ASP A 666 -2.29 -21.39 40.55
N PHE A 667 -3.52 -21.27 40.07
CA PHE A 667 -3.97 -20.11 39.29
C PHE A 667 -3.92 -18.80 40.09
N TYR A 668 -4.21 -18.83 41.39
CA TYR A 668 -4.24 -17.64 42.25
C TYR A 668 -2.95 -17.42 43.06
N ASP A 669 -2.00 -18.34 43.04
CA ASP A 669 -0.85 -18.35 43.97
C ASP A 669 0.07 -17.14 43.84
N ARG A 670 0.19 -16.61 42.62
CA ARG A 670 1.02 -15.44 42.31
C ARG A 670 0.25 -14.12 42.31
N VAL A 671 -1.04 -14.14 42.65
CA VAL A 671 -1.86 -12.93 42.67
C VAL A 671 -1.51 -12.10 43.91
N ARG A 672 -0.96 -10.90 43.70
CA ARG A 672 -0.54 -10.00 44.80
C ARG A 672 -1.70 -9.66 45.75
N PRO A 673 -1.50 -9.64 47.07
CA PRO A 673 -2.51 -9.15 47.99
C PRO A 673 -2.78 -7.65 47.77
N GLN A 674 -4.01 -7.22 48.02
CA GLN A 674 -4.39 -5.82 47.83
C GLN A 674 -3.77 -4.93 48.93
N THR A 675 -3.09 -3.87 48.51
CA THR A 675 -2.47 -2.88 49.42
C THR A 675 -3.50 -1.88 49.96
N GLU A 676 -3.18 -1.16 51.04
CA GLU A 676 -4.07 -0.10 51.56
C GLU A 676 -4.23 1.06 50.59
N ASP A 677 -3.16 1.44 49.87
CA ASP A 677 -3.22 2.49 48.85
C ASP A 677 -4.17 2.11 47.70
N GLU A 678 -4.13 0.85 47.26
CA GLU A 678 -5.09 0.34 46.27
C GLU A 678 -6.53 0.39 46.78
N LYS A 679 -6.77 0.02 48.06
CA LYS A 679 -8.13 0.10 48.65
C LYS A 679 -8.66 1.53 48.64
N GLN A 680 -7.85 2.49 49.08
CA GLN A 680 -8.22 3.91 49.06
C GLN A 680 -8.49 4.41 47.64
N LEU A 681 -7.68 4.00 46.67
CA LEU A 681 -7.90 4.33 45.27
C LEU A 681 -9.25 3.78 44.76
N TYR A 682 -9.57 2.52 45.05
CA TYR A 682 -10.85 1.94 44.64
C TYR A 682 -12.07 2.56 45.34
N GLU A 683 -11.93 3.00 46.59
CA GLU A 683 -12.97 3.76 47.29
C GLU A 683 -13.21 5.12 46.62
N LEU A 684 -12.14 5.84 46.27
CA LEU A 684 -12.22 7.08 45.49
C LEU A 684 -12.92 6.83 44.14
N LEU A 685 -12.48 5.84 43.38
CA LEU A 685 -13.07 5.50 42.08
C LEU A 685 -14.52 5.04 42.20
N SER A 686 -14.87 4.35 43.28
CA SER A 686 -16.24 3.94 43.57
C SER A 686 -17.16 5.15 43.75
N SER A 687 -16.67 6.20 44.41
CA SER A 687 -17.42 7.45 44.57
C SER A 687 -17.67 8.19 43.25
N VAL A 688 -16.70 8.15 42.32
CA VAL A 688 -16.78 8.82 41.02
C VAL A 688 -17.62 8.03 40.01
N THR A 689 -17.45 6.70 39.96
CA THR A 689 -18.12 5.84 38.97
C THR A 689 -19.49 5.33 39.42
N HIS A 690 -19.83 5.49 40.70
CA HIS A 690 -20.97 4.84 41.36
C HIS A 690 -20.96 3.30 41.22
N SER A 691 -19.82 2.71 40.89
CA SER A 691 -19.62 1.26 40.85
C SER A 691 -18.98 0.79 42.16
N PRO A 692 -19.36 -0.36 42.72
CA PRO A 692 -18.75 -0.85 43.95
C PRO A 692 -17.24 -1.07 43.79
N ALA A 693 -16.45 -0.66 44.79
CA ALA A 693 -14.99 -0.84 44.81
C ALA A 693 -14.56 -2.29 44.54
N SER A 694 -15.33 -3.27 45.03
CA SER A 694 -15.10 -4.70 44.78
C SER A 694 -15.19 -5.07 43.30
N VAL A 695 -16.11 -4.45 42.55
CA VAL A 695 -16.28 -4.70 41.11
C VAL A 695 -15.09 -4.13 40.33
N LEU A 696 -14.62 -2.94 40.69
CA LEU A 696 -13.44 -2.32 40.07
C LEU A 696 -12.16 -3.13 40.33
N SER A 697 -11.98 -3.57 41.58
CA SER A 697 -10.87 -4.47 41.96
C SER A 697 -10.91 -5.76 41.15
N SER A 698 -12.07 -6.43 41.06
CA SER A 698 -12.23 -7.64 40.24
C SER A 698 -11.97 -7.43 38.75
N ARG A 699 -12.31 -6.25 38.21
CA ARG A 699 -12.09 -5.94 36.79
C ARG A 699 -10.62 -5.72 36.44
N TRP A 700 -9.82 -5.23 37.38
CA TRP A 700 -8.49 -4.71 37.07
C TRP A 700 -7.34 -5.50 37.66
N ARG A 701 -7.51 -6.05 38.86
CA ARG A 701 -6.44 -6.73 39.60
C ARG A 701 -6.67 -8.22 39.83
N GLU A 702 -7.90 -8.70 39.68
CA GLU A 702 -8.18 -10.13 39.77
C GLU A 702 -8.08 -10.80 38.40
N PRO A 703 -7.50 -12.01 38.32
CA PRO A 703 -7.56 -12.81 37.12
C PRO A 703 -8.97 -13.37 36.92
N SER A 704 -9.35 -13.60 35.67
CA SER A 704 -10.70 -14.07 35.33
C SER A 704 -10.68 -15.05 34.17
N LEU A 705 -11.63 -15.98 34.14
CA LEU A 705 -11.86 -16.89 33.02
C LEU A 705 -13.20 -16.58 32.36
N THR A 706 -13.26 -16.63 31.03
CA THR A 706 -14.50 -16.45 30.28
C THR A 706 -14.62 -17.50 29.18
N VAL A 707 -15.79 -18.12 29.08
CA VAL A 707 -16.18 -18.97 27.95
C VAL A 707 -17.00 -18.10 27.01
N HIS A 708 -16.54 -17.89 25.78
CA HIS A 708 -17.14 -16.95 24.84
C HIS A 708 -18.31 -17.55 24.08
N ASN A 709 -18.16 -18.79 23.61
CA ASN A 709 -19.16 -19.48 22.82
C ASN A 709 -18.97 -20.99 22.87
N VAL A 710 -19.99 -21.71 22.41
CA VAL A 710 -19.93 -23.14 22.13
C VAL A 710 -20.58 -23.34 20.77
N SER A 711 -19.78 -23.73 19.78
CA SER A 711 -20.21 -24.01 18.41
C SER A 711 -20.19 -25.51 18.15
N VAL A 712 -21.15 -25.99 17.35
CA VAL A 712 -21.30 -27.40 17.00
C VAL A 712 -21.20 -27.59 15.49
N SER A 713 -20.80 -28.77 15.04
CA SER A 713 -20.90 -29.15 13.63
C SER A 713 -22.36 -29.30 13.17
N GLY A 714 -22.60 -29.08 11.88
CA GLY A 714 -23.90 -29.33 11.25
C GLY A 714 -24.84 -28.13 11.20
N PRO A 715 -26.11 -28.35 10.79
CA PRO A 715 -27.07 -27.29 10.51
C PRO A 715 -27.70 -26.63 11.76
N GLY A 716 -27.24 -26.96 12.96
CA GLY A 716 -27.74 -26.35 14.21
C GLY A 716 -29.20 -26.68 14.56
N ASN A 717 -29.73 -27.79 14.07
CA ASN A 717 -31.10 -28.26 14.37
C ASN A 717 -31.18 -28.97 15.73
N PRO A 718 -32.32 -28.90 16.44
CA PRO A 718 -32.43 -29.34 17.85
C PRO A 718 -32.45 -30.86 18.06
N THR A 719 -32.33 -31.67 17.00
CA THR A 719 -32.42 -33.14 17.06
C THR A 719 -31.14 -33.84 16.61
N VAL A 720 -29.98 -33.16 16.66
CA VAL A 720 -28.70 -33.70 16.21
C VAL A 720 -27.70 -33.85 17.35
N ILE A 721 -26.98 -34.98 17.34
CA ILE A 721 -25.75 -35.19 18.12
C ILE A 721 -24.59 -34.70 17.25
N PRO A 722 -23.85 -33.66 17.66
CA PRO A 722 -22.77 -33.12 16.85
C PRO A 722 -21.55 -34.03 16.87
N GLY A 723 -20.94 -34.22 15.70
CA GLY A 723 -19.67 -34.93 15.54
C GLY A 723 -18.45 -34.15 16.05
N MET A 724 -18.55 -32.82 16.12
CA MET A 724 -17.54 -31.92 16.64
C MET A 724 -18.19 -30.79 17.44
N VAL A 725 -17.61 -30.47 18.60
CA VAL A 725 -17.99 -29.31 19.40
C VAL A 725 -16.74 -28.50 19.68
N THR A 726 -16.76 -27.21 19.40
CA THR A 726 -15.66 -26.28 19.61
C THR A 726 -16.10 -25.13 20.50
N THR A 727 -15.23 -24.69 21.42
CA THR A 727 -15.46 -23.55 22.29
C THR A 727 -14.24 -22.64 22.28
N LYS A 728 -14.47 -21.33 22.37
CA LYS A 728 -13.42 -20.34 22.59
C LYS A 728 -13.45 -19.86 24.03
N LEU A 729 -12.29 -19.83 24.67
CA LEU A 729 -12.12 -19.38 26.05
C LEU A 729 -10.96 -18.39 26.18
N SER A 730 -11.04 -17.52 27.18
CA SER A 730 -9.96 -16.61 27.54
C SER A 730 -9.71 -16.55 29.04
N LEU A 731 -8.43 -16.40 29.39
CA LEU A 731 -7.98 -16.18 30.75
C LEU A 731 -7.32 -14.79 30.79
N ARG A 732 -7.79 -13.93 31.68
CA ARG A 732 -7.13 -12.66 31.99
C ARG A 732 -6.15 -12.91 33.13
N ILE A 733 -4.89 -12.54 32.90
CA ILE A 733 -3.81 -12.67 33.88
C ILE A 733 -3.41 -11.29 34.42
N VAL A 734 -2.82 -11.28 35.60
CA VAL A 734 -2.48 -10.07 36.37
C VAL A 734 -1.00 -10.11 36.81
N PRO A 735 -0.44 -9.01 37.35
CA PRO A 735 0.97 -8.95 37.72
C PRO A 735 1.47 -10.15 38.54
N ASP A 736 2.69 -10.59 38.21
CA ASP A 736 3.40 -11.77 38.73
C ASP A 736 2.88 -13.14 38.27
N GLN A 737 1.82 -13.21 37.48
CA GLN A 737 1.45 -14.44 36.78
C GLN A 737 2.26 -14.58 35.49
N ASP A 738 3.04 -15.65 35.39
CA ASP A 738 3.80 -16.00 34.20
C ASP A 738 2.89 -16.60 33.11
N LEU A 739 2.95 -16.04 31.91
CA LEU A 739 2.05 -16.39 30.80
C LEU A 739 2.20 -17.84 30.36
N ASP A 740 3.43 -18.34 30.25
CA ASP A 740 3.71 -19.72 29.82
C ASP A 740 3.28 -20.74 30.87
N THR A 741 3.42 -20.40 32.14
CA THR A 741 2.98 -21.22 33.26
C THR A 741 1.46 -21.33 33.29
N ILE A 742 0.73 -20.20 33.15
CA ILE A 742 -0.74 -20.21 33.11
C ILE A 742 -1.26 -20.95 31.86
N SER A 743 -0.63 -20.75 30.70
CA SER A 743 -1.00 -21.44 29.46
C SER A 743 -0.83 -22.96 29.58
N ARG A 744 0.30 -23.42 30.14
CA ARG A 744 0.53 -24.85 30.41
C ARG A 744 -0.41 -25.40 31.47
N ALA A 745 -0.70 -24.64 32.53
CA ALA A 745 -1.63 -25.06 33.58
C ALA A 745 -3.05 -25.29 33.02
N LEU A 746 -3.53 -24.38 32.17
CA LEU A 746 -4.81 -24.53 31.46
C LEU A 746 -4.84 -25.80 30.61
N VAL A 747 -3.84 -26.00 29.75
CA VAL A 747 -3.77 -27.17 28.86
C VAL A 747 -3.67 -28.46 29.68
N SER A 748 -2.87 -28.48 30.73
CA SER A 748 -2.75 -29.63 31.63
C SER A 748 -4.06 -29.94 32.36
N HIS A 749 -4.76 -28.93 32.85
CA HIS A 749 -6.04 -29.08 33.53
C HIS A 749 -7.12 -29.65 32.61
N LEU A 750 -7.21 -29.14 31.38
CA LEU A 750 -8.16 -29.61 30.38
C LEU A 750 -7.90 -31.06 29.97
N ASN A 751 -6.64 -31.43 29.71
CA ASN A 751 -6.27 -32.80 29.38
C ASN A 751 -6.59 -33.75 30.56
N ALA A 752 -6.14 -33.43 31.76
CA ALA A 752 -6.38 -34.26 32.94
C ALA A 752 -7.87 -34.42 33.26
N SER A 753 -8.67 -33.35 33.11
CA SER A 753 -10.12 -33.37 33.29
C SER A 753 -10.79 -34.30 32.27
N PHE A 754 -10.40 -34.19 31.01
CA PHE A 754 -10.97 -34.99 29.93
C PHE A 754 -10.59 -36.48 30.05
N ASP A 755 -9.35 -36.78 30.37
CA ASP A 755 -8.87 -38.15 30.59
C ASP A 755 -9.65 -38.83 31.73
N ALA A 756 -9.99 -38.10 32.79
CA ALA A 756 -10.79 -38.59 33.90
C ALA A 756 -12.24 -38.95 33.50
N PHE A 757 -12.74 -38.47 32.36
CA PHE A 757 -14.08 -38.84 31.88
C PHE A 757 -14.12 -40.25 31.30
N GLY A 758 -12.98 -40.79 30.88
CA GLY A 758 -12.91 -42.08 30.19
C GLY A 758 -13.67 -42.08 28.86
N SER A 759 -13.78 -40.93 28.20
CA SER A 759 -14.52 -40.78 26.93
C SER A 759 -13.70 -41.33 25.75
N PRO A 760 -14.33 -42.00 24.77
CA PRO A 760 -13.68 -42.39 23.52
C PRO A 760 -13.49 -41.23 22.53
N ASN A 761 -14.04 -40.04 22.83
CA ASN A 761 -13.89 -38.85 22.00
C ASN A 761 -12.46 -38.30 22.05
N LYS A 762 -12.09 -37.44 21.09
CA LYS A 762 -10.76 -36.84 20.99
C LYS A 762 -10.80 -35.36 21.36
N LEU A 763 -9.94 -34.96 22.29
CA LEU A 763 -9.73 -33.56 22.67
C LEU A 763 -8.62 -32.92 21.82
N SER A 764 -8.84 -31.67 21.43
CA SER A 764 -7.85 -30.80 20.79
C SER A 764 -7.87 -29.45 21.51
N ILE A 765 -6.69 -28.91 21.81
CA ILE A 765 -6.54 -27.62 22.49
C ILE A 765 -5.48 -26.83 21.73
N THR A 766 -5.83 -25.60 21.35
CA THR A 766 -4.91 -24.67 20.69
C THR A 766 -4.89 -23.37 21.50
N ILE A 767 -3.69 -22.84 21.77
CA ILE A 767 -3.52 -21.48 22.28
C ILE A 767 -3.41 -20.57 21.06
N ASP A 768 -4.40 -19.70 20.88
CA ASP A 768 -4.56 -18.93 19.65
C ASP A 768 -3.75 -17.62 19.69
N HIS A 769 -3.79 -16.94 20.84
CA HIS A 769 -3.17 -15.63 21.04
C HIS A 769 -2.84 -15.43 22.52
N THR A 770 -1.72 -14.76 22.78
CA THR A 770 -1.22 -14.49 24.14
C THR A 770 -0.66 -13.08 24.24
N ALA A 771 -1.04 -12.36 25.29
CA ALA A 771 -0.46 -11.07 25.64
C ALA A 771 -0.13 -11.01 27.12
N ASP A 772 1.04 -10.49 27.45
CA ASP A 772 1.47 -10.35 28.83
C ASP A 772 0.73 -9.19 29.52
N TRP A 773 0.71 -9.20 30.86
CA TRP A 773 0.20 -8.06 31.62
C TRP A 773 1.19 -6.89 31.60
N TRP A 774 0.71 -5.69 31.91
CA TRP A 774 1.54 -4.50 32.07
C TRP A 774 1.18 -3.77 33.36
N LEU A 775 2.19 -3.27 34.06
CA LEU A 775 2.02 -2.44 35.26
C LEU A 775 3.13 -1.39 35.30
N GLY A 776 2.74 -0.13 35.16
CA GLY A 776 3.62 1.02 35.23
C GLY A 776 4.08 1.34 36.66
N ASP A 777 5.26 1.94 36.77
CA ASP A 777 5.80 2.45 38.02
C ASP A 777 5.30 3.89 38.27
N LEU A 778 4.43 4.05 39.26
CA LEU A 778 3.82 5.34 39.61
C LEU A 778 4.83 6.33 40.20
N ASP A 779 5.98 5.86 40.68
CA ASP A 779 7.02 6.70 41.26
C ASP A 779 8.02 7.21 40.24
N ASP A 780 7.95 6.71 39.01
CA ASP A 780 8.85 7.05 37.92
C ASP A 780 8.75 8.54 37.53
N PRO A 781 9.88 9.23 37.26
CA PRO A 781 9.88 10.64 36.86
C PRO A 781 9.03 10.94 35.62
N TRP A 782 8.99 10.02 34.65
CA TRP A 782 8.17 10.14 33.45
C TRP A 782 6.69 10.15 33.79
N PHE A 783 6.26 9.26 34.70
CA PHE A 783 4.87 9.17 35.14
C PHE A 783 4.44 10.44 35.89
N LYS A 784 5.28 10.93 36.81
CA LYS A 784 5.05 12.18 37.55
C LYS A 784 4.99 13.41 36.63
N ALA A 785 5.82 13.45 35.59
CA ALA A 785 5.78 14.51 34.58
C ALA A 785 4.47 14.50 33.79
N LEU A 786 3.98 13.32 33.40
CA LEU A 786 2.71 13.16 32.70
C LEU A 786 1.52 13.56 33.59
N GLU A 787 1.48 13.11 34.84
CA GLU A 787 0.49 13.53 35.85
C GLU A 787 0.46 15.05 36.02
N SER A 788 1.64 15.67 36.12
CA SER A 788 1.76 17.12 36.21
C SER A 788 1.22 17.83 34.98
N ALA A 789 1.47 17.31 33.77
CA ALA A 789 0.97 17.89 32.55
C ALA A 789 -0.57 17.82 32.46
N VAL A 790 -1.15 16.67 32.83
CA VAL A 790 -2.61 16.50 32.90
C VAL A 790 -3.22 17.45 33.93
N ARG A 791 -2.64 17.53 35.13
CA ARG A 791 -3.10 18.40 36.21
C ARG A 791 -3.09 19.88 35.82
N GLU A 792 -2.02 20.33 35.19
CA GLU A 792 -1.89 21.73 34.75
C GLU A 792 -2.91 22.09 33.68
N GLU A 793 -3.13 21.19 32.71
CA GLU A 793 -4.08 21.44 31.64
C GLU A 793 -5.52 21.36 32.14
N TRP A 794 -5.86 20.35 32.95
CA TRP A 794 -7.22 20.08 33.42
C TRP A 794 -7.61 20.77 34.73
N SER A 795 -6.65 21.36 35.44
CA SER A 795 -6.81 22.00 36.76
C SER A 795 -7.39 21.06 37.84
N VAL A 796 -7.24 19.75 37.67
CA VAL A 796 -7.64 18.71 38.62
C VAL A 796 -6.64 17.56 38.63
N GLU A 797 -6.58 16.84 39.75
CA GLU A 797 -5.79 15.61 39.84
C GLU A 797 -6.33 14.54 38.87
N PRO A 798 -5.50 13.97 37.99
CA PRO A 798 -5.93 12.84 37.17
C PRO A 798 -6.20 11.62 38.03
N LEU A 799 -7.23 10.85 37.67
CA LEU A 799 -7.48 9.55 38.29
C LEU A 799 -6.50 8.52 37.75
N ARG A 800 -5.88 7.76 38.66
CA ARG A 800 -5.07 6.59 38.31
C ARG A 800 -6.01 5.41 38.08
N ILE A 801 -6.02 4.87 36.87
CA ILE A 801 -6.86 3.72 36.51
C ILE A 801 -6.01 2.58 35.96
N ARG A 802 -6.56 1.37 36.06
CA ARG A 802 -6.10 0.22 35.30
C ARG A 802 -7.19 -0.15 34.30
N GLU A 803 -6.86 -0.96 33.31
CA GLU A 803 -7.87 -1.51 32.43
C GLU A 803 -7.94 -3.03 32.48
N GLY A 804 -9.14 -3.52 32.17
CA GLY A 804 -9.39 -4.95 32.06
C GLY A 804 -8.94 -5.53 30.71
N GLY A 805 -8.64 -4.69 29.72
CA GLY A 805 -8.16 -5.06 28.40
C GLY A 805 -6.67 -5.40 28.38
N SER A 806 -6.14 -5.67 27.18
CA SER A 806 -4.74 -6.00 26.93
C SER A 806 -4.30 -5.29 25.66
N ILE A 807 -3.08 -4.73 25.66
CA ILE A 807 -2.42 -4.17 24.47
C ILE A 807 -1.10 -4.93 24.33
N PRO A 808 -1.00 -5.95 23.46
CA PRO A 808 0.14 -6.87 23.41
C PRO A 808 1.49 -6.18 23.17
N SER A 809 1.47 -5.09 22.41
CA SER A 809 2.66 -4.35 22.00
C SER A 809 3.38 -3.66 23.18
N VAL A 810 2.67 -3.23 24.23
CA VAL A 810 3.25 -2.47 25.36
C VAL A 810 4.32 -3.26 26.13
N PRO A 811 3.99 -4.41 26.77
CA PRO A 811 4.99 -5.16 27.53
C PRO A 811 6.13 -5.67 26.64
N CYS A 812 5.87 -5.88 25.35
CA CYS A 812 6.88 -6.34 24.42
C CYS A 812 7.87 -5.23 24.06
N LEU A 813 7.39 -4.02 23.77
CA LEU A 813 8.23 -2.84 23.51
C LEU A 813 9.09 -2.49 24.74
N GLU A 814 8.53 -2.52 25.95
CA GLU A 814 9.31 -2.30 27.18
C GLU A 814 10.47 -3.31 27.31
N LYS A 815 10.19 -4.61 27.10
CA LYS A 815 11.23 -5.66 27.14
C LYS A 815 12.27 -5.48 26.04
N MET A 816 11.87 -5.09 24.83
CA MET A 816 12.76 -4.92 23.68
C MET A 816 13.70 -3.73 23.82
N PHE A 817 13.20 -2.59 24.29
CA PHE A 817 13.98 -1.36 24.42
C PHE A 817 14.57 -1.16 25.81
N GLY A 818 14.15 -1.94 26.82
CA GLY A 818 14.64 -1.83 28.19
C GLY A 818 14.24 -0.51 28.86
N CYS A 819 13.11 0.06 28.45
CA CYS A 819 12.61 1.35 28.93
C CYS A 819 11.19 1.23 29.52
N ARG A 820 10.66 2.32 30.06
CA ARG A 820 9.34 2.39 30.70
C ARG A 820 8.27 2.88 29.74
N ALA A 821 7.06 2.34 29.86
CA ALA A 821 5.88 2.80 29.15
C ALA A 821 4.99 3.71 30.01
N LEU A 822 4.29 4.63 29.34
CA LEU A 822 3.29 5.53 29.89
C LEU A 822 2.02 5.45 29.05
N HIS A 823 0.85 5.42 29.68
CA HIS A 823 -0.42 5.35 28.96
C HIS A 823 -1.32 6.54 29.29
N LEU A 824 -1.45 7.44 28.32
CA LEU A 824 -2.32 8.61 28.40
C LEU A 824 -3.62 8.34 27.62
N PRO A 825 -4.75 8.02 28.27
CA PRO A 825 -6.02 7.93 27.57
C PRO A 825 -6.51 9.31 27.13
N LEU A 826 -6.93 9.43 25.87
CA LEU A 826 -7.59 10.61 25.33
C LEU A 826 -9.10 10.45 25.16
N GLY A 827 -9.58 9.21 24.97
CA GLY A 827 -11.00 8.94 24.83
C GLY A 827 -11.76 9.01 26.17
N GLN A 828 -13.08 9.10 26.11
CA GLN A 828 -14.00 9.08 27.25
C GLN A 828 -14.78 7.75 27.31
N SER A 829 -15.33 7.45 28.48
CA SER A 829 -16.12 6.22 28.70
C SER A 829 -17.29 6.05 27.72
N SER A 830 -17.81 7.15 27.16
CA SER A 830 -18.93 7.16 26.22
C SER A 830 -18.53 7.20 24.75
N ASP A 831 -17.25 7.02 24.43
CA ASP A 831 -16.72 7.14 23.06
C ASP A 831 -17.04 5.95 22.16
N ARG A 832 -17.51 4.83 22.74
CA ARG A 832 -18.06 3.69 22.00
C ARG A 832 -17.08 3.09 20.98
N ALA A 833 -15.79 2.99 21.35
CA ALA A 833 -14.80 2.21 20.60
C ALA A 833 -15.37 0.84 20.22
N HIS A 834 -15.11 0.38 18.98
CA HIS A 834 -15.62 -0.86 18.39
C HIS A 834 -17.14 -0.93 18.17
N LEU A 835 -17.92 0.07 18.58
CA LEU A 835 -19.38 0.08 18.47
C LEU A 835 -19.86 1.12 17.43
N PRO A 836 -21.14 1.08 17.01
CA PRO A 836 -21.71 2.12 16.17
C PRO A 836 -21.77 3.48 16.85
N ASN A 837 -21.63 4.54 16.05
CA ASN A 837 -21.51 5.92 16.51
C ASN A 837 -20.32 6.13 17.46
N GLU A 838 -19.18 5.51 17.14
CA GLU A 838 -17.89 5.85 17.74
C GLU A 838 -17.65 7.35 17.61
N ARG A 839 -17.13 7.95 18.68
CA ARG A 839 -16.91 9.39 18.77
C ARG A 839 -15.71 9.71 19.64
N ILE A 840 -15.22 10.94 19.52
CA ILE A 840 -14.25 11.52 20.45
C ILE A 840 -14.62 12.97 20.73
N SER A 841 -14.46 13.41 21.98
CA SER A 841 -14.68 14.81 22.36
C SER A 841 -13.63 15.72 21.70
N LEU A 842 -14.08 16.78 21.03
CA LEU A 842 -13.17 17.76 20.44
C LEU A 842 -12.33 18.45 21.52
N ALA A 843 -12.91 18.70 22.68
CA ALA A 843 -12.19 19.25 23.84
C ALA A 843 -11.12 18.27 24.34
N ASN A 844 -11.39 16.96 24.33
CA ASN A 844 -10.41 15.95 24.71
C ASN A 844 -9.23 15.90 23.73
N LEU A 845 -9.49 15.95 22.42
CA LEU A 845 -8.41 16.02 21.43
C LEU A 845 -7.54 17.28 21.60
N GLN A 846 -8.18 18.46 21.71
CA GLN A 846 -7.48 19.74 21.83
C GLN A 846 -6.67 19.84 23.12
N ARG A 847 -7.26 19.46 24.25
CA ARG A 847 -6.56 19.49 25.55
C ARG A 847 -5.58 18.34 25.68
N GLY A 848 -5.84 17.20 25.05
CA GLY A 848 -4.89 16.09 24.92
C GLY A 848 -3.61 16.53 24.22
N LYS A 849 -3.73 17.24 23.08
CA LYS A 849 -2.60 17.90 22.41
C LYS A 849 -1.86 18.83 23.38
N ALA A 850 -2.56 19.69 24.13
CA ALA A 850 -1.93 20.60 25.09
C ALA A 850 -1.22 19.89 26.26
N VAL A 851 -1.79 18.80 26.79
CA VAL A 851 -1.14 17.93 27.78
C VAL A 851 0.18 17.39 27.22
N LEU A 852 0.17 16.92 25.97
CA LEU A 852 1.35 16.39 25.31
C LEU A 852 2.41 17.47 25.09
N GLU A 853 2.03 18.68 24.67
CA GLU A 853 2.97 19.83 24.57
C GLU A 853 3.65 20.11 25.92
N ARG A 854 2.88 20.14 27.01
CA ARG A 854 3.41 20.36 28.37
C ARG A 854 4.31 19.22 28.82
N PHE A 855 3.90 17.98 28.60
CA PHE A 855 4.66 16.78 28.95
C PHE A 855 6.03 16.78 28.25
N LEU A 856 6.04 16.93 26.92
CA LEU A 856 7.27 16.93 26.12
C LEU A 856 8.23 18.07 26.51
N THR A 857 7.68 19.23 26.88
CA THR A 857 8.48 20.37 27.39
C THR A 857 9.10 20.04 28.75
N LYS A 858 8.31 19.51 29.69
CA LYS A 858 8.78 19.16 31.04
C LYS A 858 9.89 18.12 31.04
N VAL A 859 9.75 17.08 30.23
CA VAL A 859 10.73 15.98 30.21
C VAL A 859 12.03 16.37 29.54
N ALA A 860 11.99 17.33 28.58
CA ALA A 860 13.20 17.92 28.02
C ALA A 860 14.03 18.67 29.10
N ASP A 861 13.36 19.32 30.06
CA ASP A 861 14.00 20.11 31.11
C ASP A 861 14.37 19.28 32.37
N GLY A 862 13.59 18.25 32.70
CA GLY A 862 13.57 17.64 34.04
C GLY A 862 13.92 16.15 34.15
N CYS A 863 13.78 15.34 33.10
CA CYS A 863 13.93 13.89 33.19
C CYS A 863 15.23 13.41 32.53
N ARG A 864 16.27 13.21 33.36
CA ARG A 864 17.49 12.49 32.96
C ARG A 864 17.37 11.04 33.47
N PRO A 865 17.53 10.01 32.62
CA PRO A 865 17.76 8.67 33.13
C PRO A 865 19.13 8.62 33.82
N PRO A 866 19.28 7.93 34.97
CA PRO A 866 20.60 7.52 35.43
C PRO A 866 21.19 6.58 34.37
N LEU A 867 22.41 6.88 33.91
CA LEU A 867 23.20 5.98 33.07
C LEU A 867 23.17 4.57 33.69
N SER A 868 22.77 3.59 32.90
CA SER A 868 22.77 2.18 33.29
C SER A 868 24.16 1.80 33.81
N GLY A 869 24.26 1.65 35.13
CA GLY A 869 25.46 1.18 35.79
C GLY A 869 25.74 -0.26 35.36
N THR A 870 26.86 -0.45 34.67
CA THR A 870 27.54 -1.74 34.63
C THR A 870 27.83 -2.14 36.07
N SER A 871 27.04 -3.06 36.61
CA SER A 871 27.38 -3.78 37.83
C SER A 871 28.53 -4.73 37.51
N THR A 872 29.75 -4.20 37.42
CA THR A 872 30.94 -5.01 37.61
C THR A 872 30.98 -5.37 39.08
N SER A 873 30.61 -6.61 39.38
CA SER A 873 30.91 -7.30 40.63
C SER A 873 32.38 -7.07 40.99
N HIS A 874 32.63 -6.29 42.05
CA HIS A 874 33.89 -6.39 42.78
C HIS A 874 33.91 -7.78 43.42
N ASN A 875 34.66 -8.69 42.80
CA ASN A 875 35.19 -9.85 43.50
C ASN A 875 36.32 -9.33 44.39
N ASP A 876 36.04 -9.28 45.69
CA ASP A 876 37.08 -9.36 46.70
C ASP A 876 37.71 -10.76 46.62
N ASP A 877 38.83 -10.87 45.92
CA ASP A 877 39.73 -12.02 46.05
C ASP A 877 40.90 -11.62 46.96
N ASP A 878 40.87 -12.22 48.15
CA ASP A 878 41.96 -12.31 49.10
C ASP A 878 43.22 -12.89 48.44
N HIS A 879 44.29 -12.10 48.37
CA HIS A 879 45.64 -12.64 48.20
C HIS A 879 46.54 -12.19 49.36
N VAL A 880 46.66 -13.08 50.34
CA VAL A 880 47.77 -13.15 51.28
C VAL A 880 48.89 -13.98 50.66
N ASP A 881 50.08 -13.39 50.65
CA ASP A 881 51.44 -13.92 50.45
C ASP A 881 51.68 -15.43 50.56
N ALA A 882 52.46 -15.97 49.62
CA ALA A 882 53.61 -16.84 49.92
C ALA A 882 54.56 -17.02 48.72
N GLY A 883 55.72 -16.35 48.79
CA GLY A 883 57.07 -16.90 48.57
C GLY A 883 57.42 -17.65 47.28
N SER A 884 58.25 -17.05 46.43
CA SER A 884 59.67 -17.39 46.19
C SER A 884 60.24 -16.65 45.00
#